data_AF-A0A521IDC7-F1
#
_entry.id   AF-A0A521IDC7-F1
#
_cell.length_a   1.000
_cell.length_b   1.000
_cell.length_c   1.000
_cell.angle_alpha   90.00
_cell.angle_beta   90.00
_cell.angle_gamma   90.00
#
_symmetry.space_group_name_H-M   'P 1'
#
loop_
_entity.id
_entity.type
_entity.pdbx_description
1 polymer ?
#
loop_
_entity_poly.entity_id
_entity_poly.type
_entity_poly.pdbx_seq_one_letter_code
_entity_poly.pdbx_strand_id
1 'polypeptide(L)'
;MNRFFHAARWLVVLSVFLPITLTHESLLAQSDTTRFYYYQKERIPLTVNPQLIAVQFDTTTNVDAQRAITNATADIDNFDARVESPVDGMVFMNLRAGRDPLAATARFNAREGVAFASPVYDVGTTQLAETTQFLARFPETTSDVEIARINQANQVSVVGPLPNSDRVWILTPNADNSRTAREMANLYVETNVVEFAEPNFVLRIPQLRAQVTQQTSELGSVTPNDSNFNLQWGLKNTRQFQGSTKNADIKALNAWNMTQGVSSIKIAVIDEGVAASHPELAGKVLTGYNAMDGSSNTTPKPNDHHGTSVAGVAAANSNNSAGMAGVCWFCQILPVKVAERDKQGNWITDVSKLASGIDWAWQNGADVLNNSWTMTSFSDTVQTAILNARFAGRGGKGSTILFASGNDNASSVAFPASLNSYVIAVGASNWCDQRKSNSNTACNNTNAAWGSNYGSALDVVAPGEAIYTTCNGNQCTNGSYTYASGTSLATPFVSGIVGLIYSLNPNLTPDKVQQALQNGAKDIGAAGKDSETGYGRVDAYRTLTSLFNLNVSVTDNQNFVQPNETLAYTVSYANTGSTAMGSTLLSVTLPSNTTYVNSNPAFTNQGGGLYTLNLGTLASNQTGSAIFRVQVPANAAGQKITLNASISGAFPESSTADNSATDTSFVLKSKLFLPLLRRNLAP
;
A
#
# COMPACT_ATOMS: atom_id res chain seq x y z
N MET A 1 61.34 -8.17 44.05
CA MET A 1 60.56 -6.94 44.32
C MET A 1 59.22 -7.07 43.60
N ASN A 2 58.12 -6.65 44.21
CA ASN A 2 56.76 -7.03 43.79
C ASN A 2 56.32 -6.18 42.58
N ARG A 3 55.63 -6.66 41.54
CA ARG A 3 54.50 -7.62 41.37
C ARG A 3 53.10 -7.06 41.67
N PHE A 4 52.40 -6.77 40.56
CA PHE A 4 51.00 -7.06 40.20
C PHE A 4 49.81 -6.52 41.04
N PHE A 5 48.82 -6.00 40.30
CA PHE A 5 47.46 -5.69 40.75
C PHE A 5 46.64 -6.94 41.08
N HIS A 6 45.97 -6.93 42.22
CA HIS A 6 44.70 -7.60 42.62
C HIS A 6 44.37 -7.05 44.04
N ALA A 7 43.14 -6.96 44.55
CA ALA A 7 41.79 -6.99 43.96
C ALA A 7 40.78 -6.47 45.02
N ALA A 8 39.48 -6.52 44.69
CA ALA A 8 38.33 -6.49 45.63
C ALA A 8 38.11 -5.25 46.53
N ARG A 9 37.09 -4.46 46.16
CA ARG A 9 36.02 -4.14 47.13
C ARG A 9 34.65 -4.24 46.45
N TRP A 10 33.69 -4.79 47.19
CA TRP A 10 32.39 -5.22 46.69
C TRP A 10 31.44 -4.02 46.47
N LEU A 11 30.61 -4.10 45.44
CA LEU A 11 29.28 -3.48 45.44
C LEU A 11 28.29 -4.49 44.82
N VAL A 12 27.06 -4.53 45.33
CA VAL A 12 26.04 -5.52 44.94
C VAL A 12 25.33 -5.07 43.66
N VAL A 13 25.09 -6.00 42.75
CA VAL A 13 24.23 -5.77 41.57
C VAL A 13 22.77 -5.74 42.02
N LEU A 14 22.11 -4.59 41.88
CA LEU A 14 20.66 -4.51 41.76
C LEU A 14 20.32 -4.11 40.31
N SER A 15 19.86 -5.06 39.52
CA SER A 15 19.41 -4.84 38.15
C SER A 15 18.02 -4.21 38.13
N VAL A 16 17.96 -2.87 38.09
CA VAL A 16 16.71 -2.14 37.89
C VAL A 16 16.29 -2.26 36.43
N PHE A 17 15.29 -3.09 36.15
CA PHE A 17 14.52 -2.98 34.92
C PHE A 17 13.69 -1.69 34.98
N LEU A 18 14.08 -0.67 34.22
CA LEU A 18 13.20 0.46 33.90
C LEU A 18 12.33 0.07 32.70
N PRO A 19 11.00 -0.04 32.84
CA PRO A 19 10.12 0.03 31.68
C PRO A 19 10.17 1.46 31.12
N ILE A 20 10.51 1.61 29.84
CA ILE A 20 10.46 2.90 29.16
C ILE A 20 8.99 3.19 28.80
N THR A 21 8.24 3.73 29.76
CA THR A 21 6.90 4.26 29.53
C THR A 21 7.02 5.57 28.77
N LEU A 22 6.95 5.49 27.43
CA LEU A 22 6.76 6.65 26.55
C LEU A 22 5.36 7.23 26.78
N THR A 23 5.25 8.16 27.73
CA THR A 23 4.00 8.87 28.03
C THR A 23 3.59 9.76 26.86
N HIS A 24 2.54 9.35 26.14
CA HIS A 24 1.89 10.13 25.09
C HIS A 24 1.07 11.31 25.65
N GLU A 25 1.71 12.20 26.42
CA GLU A 25 1.09 13.42 26.94
C GLU A 25 1.44 14.64 26.08
N SER A 26 0.75 14.77 24.95
CA SER A 26 0.44 16.07 24.35
C SER A 26 -0.84 15.98 23.53
N LEU A 27 -1.67 17.02 23.58
CA LEU A 27 -2.94 17.15 22.84
C LEU A 27 -4.04 16.12 23.18
N LEU A 28 -4.36 15.95 24.46
CA LEU A 28 -5.71 15.54 24.89
C LEU A 28 -6.44 16.72 25.53
N ALA A 29 -7.45 17.24 24.85
CA ALA A 29 -8.40 18.18 25.44
C ALA A 29 -9.40 17.39 26.30
N GLN A 30 -9.27 17.51 27.63
CA GLN A 30 -10.16 16.97 28.68
C GLN A 30 -10.97 15.72 28.29
N SER A 31 -10.27 14.64 27.95
CA SER A 31 -10.89 13.38 27.51
C SER A 31 -11.71 12.74 28.64
N ASP A 32 -12.96 12.40 28.35
CA ASP A 32 -13.84 11.71 29.29
C ASP A 32 -13.39 10.24 29.48
N THR A 33 -12.64 9.98 30.55
CA THR A 33 -12.13 8.64 30.88
C THR A 33 -13.22 7.64 31.27
N THR A 34 -14.48 8.04 31.39
CA THR A 34 -15.62 7.13 31.56
C THR A 34 -16.14 6.55 30.24
N ARG A 35 -15.83 7.19 29.10
CA ARG A 35 -16.30 6.79 27.77
C ARG A 35 -15.13 6.33 26.91
N PHE A 36 -15.06 5.02 26.68
CA PHE A 36 -14.03 4.38 25.87
C PHE A 36 -14.57 3.14 25.16
N TYR A 37 -13.87 2.70 24.12
CA TYR A 37 -13.96 1.35 23.56
C TYR A 37 -12.59 0.66 23.66
N TYR A 38 -12.53 -0.63 23.32
CA TYR A 38 -11.28 -1.38 23.25
C TYR A 38 -10.78 -1.53 21.81
N TYR A 39 -9.46 -1.44 21.62
CA TYR A 39 -8.74 -1.82 20.40
C TYR A 39 -7.41 -2.47 20.83
N GLN A 40 -7.09 -3.65 20.30
CA GLN A 40 -5.95 -4.47 20.73
C GLN A 40 -5.88 -4.71 22.25
N LYS A 41 -7.04 -4.71 22.92
CA LYS A 41 -7.22 -4.76 24.39
C LYS A 41 -6.70 -3.55 25.18
N GLU A 42 -6.31 -2.46 24.51
CA GLU A 42 -6.08 -1.14 25.11
C GLU A 42 -7.36 -0.26 25.05
N ARG A 43 -7.51 0.67 26.00
CA ARG A 43 -8.68 1.55 26.09
C ARG A 43 -8.50 2.82 25.26
N ILE A 44 -9.34 2.99 24.23
CA ILE A 44 -9.38 4.19 23.39
C ILE A 44 -10.48 5.14 23.90
N PRO A 45 -10.14 6.34 24.43
CA PRO A 45 -11.12 7.29 24.94
C PRO A 45 -11.95 7.94 23.83
N LEU A 46 -13.19 8.31 24.15
CA LEU A 46 -14.16 8.92 23.24
C LEU A 46 -14.55 10.32 23.74
N THR A 47 -14.13 11.36 23.00
CA THR A 47 -14.52 12.74 23.29
C THR A 47 -15.87 13.05 22.68
N VAL A 48 -16.84 13.51 23.49
CA VAL A 48 -18.18 13.87 23.00
C VAL A 48 -18.12 15.13 22.14
N ASN A 49 -18.66 15.07 20.92
CA ASN A 49 -18.81 16.21 20.03
C ASN A 49 -19.83 17.21 20.62
N PRO A 50 -19.49 18.48 20.85
CA PRO A 50 -20.37 19.45 21.52
C PRO A 50 -21.47 20.04 20.62
N GLN A 51 -21.58 19.60 19.37
CA GLN A 51 -22.46 20.20 18.35
C GLN A 51 -23.42 19.20 17.69
N LEU A 52 -23.23 17.89 17.85
CA LEU A 52 -23.97 16.86 17.11
C LEU A 52 -24.52 15.75 18.01
N ILE A 53 -25.72 15.30 17.70
CA ILE A 53 -26.25 13.99 18.10
C ILE A 53 -26.66 13.20 16.85
N ALA A 54 -26.76 11.89 16.99
CA ALA A 54 -27.24 10.98 15.97
C ALA A 54 -28.49 10.25 16.47
N VAL A 55 -29.56 10.22 15.68
CA VAL A 55 -30.87 9.67 16.07
C VAL A 55 -31.39 8.73 14.99
N GLN A 56 -31.58 7.46 15.34
CA GLN A 56 -32.29 6.48 14.54
C GLN A 56 -33.78 6.54 14.91
N PHE A 57 -34.62 6.98 13.99
CA PHE A 57 -36.07 6.97 14.16
C PHE A 57 -36.64 5.59 13.81
N ASP A 58 -37.79 5.23 14.36
CA ASP A 58 -38.50 4.00 13.96
C ASP A 58 -38.80 4.02 12.45
N THR A 59 -38.79 2.85 11.81
CA THR A 59 -39.00 2.71 10.35
C THR A 59 -40.39 3.15 9.89
N THR A 60 -41.34 3.31 10.81
CA THR A 60 -42.69 3.86 10.60
C THR A 60 -42.75 5.39 10.76
N THR A 61 -41.75 6.02 11.37
CA THR A 61 -41.71 7.46 11.67
C THR A 61 -41.29 8.26 10.44
N ASN A 62 -42.28 8.73 9.68
CA ASN A 62 -42.06 9.58 8.50
C ASN A 62 -41.41 10.93 8.84
N VAL A 63 -40.86 11.62 7.83
CA VAL A 63 -40.08 12.86 7.97
C VAL A 63 -40.80 13.97 8.75
N ASP A 64 -42.13 14.09 8.65
CA ASP A 64 -42.89 15.11 9.39
C ASP A 64 -43.13 14.71 10.86
N ALA A 65 -43.25 13.41 11.14
CA ALA A 65 -43.23 12.89 12.51
C ALA A 65 -41.83 13.07 13.15
N GLN A 66 -40.75 12.77 12.43
CA GLN A 66 -39.36 13.03 12.87
C GLN A 66 -39.14 14.51 13.20
N ARG A 67 -39.64 15.41 12.34
CA ARG A 67 -39.64 16.87 12.54
C ARG A 67 -40.44 17.26 13.79
N ALA A 68 -41.62 16.67 14.00
CA ALA A 68 -42.45 16.95 15.17
C ALA A 68 -41.76 16.51 16.48
N ILE A 69 -41.19 15.30 16.52
CA ILE A 69 -40.39 14.79 17.66
C ILE A 69 -39.20 15.73 17.93
N THR A 70 -38.48 16.12 16.87
CA THR A 70 -37.31 17.01 16.96
C THR A 70 -37.68 18.40 17.49
N ASN A 71 -38.81 18.97 17.04
CA ASN A 71 -39.32 20.23 17.58
C ASN A 71 -39.74 20.10 19.05
N ALA A 72 -40.26 18.93 19.45
CA ALA A 72 -40.74 18.67 20.81
C ALA A 72 -39.63 18.44 21.86
N THR A 73 -38.38 18.16 21.46
CA THR A 73 -37.20 18.21 22.36
C THR A 73 -36.62 19.62 22.47
N ALA A 74 -36.80 20.44 21.42
CA ALA A 74 -36.19 21.76 21.25
C ALA A 74 -34.65 21.76 21.40
N ASP A 75 -34.01 20.61 21.19
CA ASP A 75 -32.55 20.45 21.29
C ASP A 75 -31.81 20.72 19.99
N ILE A 76 -32.48 20.55 18.85
CA ILE A 76 -31.91 20.74 17.51
C ILE A 76 -32.09 22.18 17.04
N ASP A 77 -31.11 22.67 16.28
CA ASP A 77 -31.15 24.00 15.67
C ASP A 77 -32.07 24.01 14.44
N ASN A 78 -31.76 23.16 13.45
CA ASN A 78 -32.51 23.04 12.20
C ASN A 78 -32.58 21.57 11.72
N PHE A 79 -33.79 21.01 11.67
CA PHE A 79 -34.05 19.63 11.23
C PHE A 79 -33.84 19.41 9.71
N ASP A 80 -33.90 20.43 8.86
CA ASP A 80 -33.65 20.27 7.42
C ASP A 80 -32.15 20.34 7.06
N ALA A 81 -31.33 20.83 7.99
CA ALA A 81 -29.87 20.74 7.92
C ALA A 81 -29.33 19.35 8.31
N ARG A 82 -30.21 18.38 8.65
CA ARG A 82 -29.85 17.01 9.03
C ARG A 82 -29.12 16.24 7.92
N VAL A 83 -28.33 15.28 8.36
CA VAL A 83 -27.58 14.34 7.53
C VAL A 83 -28.06 12.92 7.82
N GLU A 84 -28.70 12.30 6.83
CA GLU A 84 -29.25 10.94 6.91
C GLU A 84 -28.16 9.92 6.54
N SER A 85 -27.92 8.93 7.42
CA SER A 85 -27.01 7.82 7.14
C SER A 85 -27.68 6.79 6.22
N PRO A 86 -27.04 6.40 5.11
CA PRO A 86 -27.54 5.33 4.24
C PRO A 86 -27.30 3.92 4.82
N VAL A 87 -26.66 3.80 5.98
CA VAL A 87 -26.21 2.53 6.56
C VAL A 87 -27.28 1.92 7.47
N ASP A 88 -27.71 2.68 8.49
CA ASP A 88 -28.68 2.25 9.52
C ASP A 88 -29.93 3.15 9.58
N GLY A 89 -30.08 4.11 8.66
CA GLY A 89 -31.14 5.13 8.73
C GLY A 89 -30.98 6.15 9.86
N MET A 90 -29.84 6.12 10.58
CA MET A 90 -29.52 7.05 11.66
C MET A 90 -29.24 8.48 11.13
N VAL A 91 -29.76 9.48 11.83
CA VAL A 91 -29.81 10.88 11.39
C VAL A 91 -28.94 11.75 12.28
N PHE A 92 -27.84 12.27 11.73
CA PHE A 92 -26.99 13.27 12.39
C PHE A 92 -27.66 14.65 12.34
N MET A 93 -27.76 15.33 13.50
CA MET A 93 -28.44 16.61 13.65
C MET A 93 -27.62 17.60 14.48
N ASN A 94 -27.60 18.87 14.04
CA ASN A 94 -26.92 19.96 14.74
C ASN A 94 -27.72 20.37 15.98
N LEU A 95 -27.10 20.26 17.15
CA LEU A 95 -27.61 20.81 18.41
C LEU A 95 -27.69 22.33 18.33
N ARG A 96 -28.71 22.88 18.98
CA ARG A 96 -28.80 24.31 19.26
C ARG A 96 -27.67 24.70 20.22
N ALA A 97 -27.05 25.85 19.99
CA ALA A 97 -25.91 26.32 20.79
C ALA A 97 -26.22 26.30 22.29
N GLY A 98 -25.31 25.73 23.09
CA GLY A 98 -25.45 25.61 24.54
C GLY A 98 -26.28 24.42 25.04
N ARG A 99 -26.76 23.53 24.17
CA ARG A 99 -27.32 22.23 24.58
C ARG A 99 -26.22 21.23 24.90
N ASP A 100 -26.39 20.48 26.00
CA ASP A 100 -25.58 19.30 26.31
C ASP A 100 -25.97 18.12 25.39
N PRO A 101 -25.03 17.55 24.61
CA PRO A 101 -25.29 16.38 23.76
C PRO A 101 -25.78 15.15 24.54
N LEU A 102 -25.31 14.94 25.77
CA LEU A 102 -25.64 13.74 26.55
C LEU A 102 -27.10 13.80 27.04
N ALA A 103 -27.50 14.90 27.68
CA ALA A 103 -28.89 15.09 28.09
C ALA A 103 -29.85 15.25 26.89
N ALA A 104 -29.40 15.80 25.76
CA ALA A 104 -30.19 15.80 24.52
C ALA A 104 -30.43 14.37 24.00
N THR A 105 -29.39 13.54 23.95
CA THR A 105 -29.49 12.12 23.57
C THR A 105 -30.47 11.37 24.48
N ALA A 106 -30.36 11.54 25.80
CA ALA A 106 -31.28 10.95 26.77
C ALA A 106 -32.74 11.42 26.58
N ARG A 107 -32.96 12.67 26.14
CA ARG A 107 -34.30 13.18 25.80
C ARG A 107 -34.86 12.63 24.48
N PHE A 108 -34.02 12.21 23.54
CA PHE A 108 -34.46 11.53 22.32
C PHE A 108 -34.77 10.05 22.57
N ASN A 109 -33.92 9.33 23.31
CA ASN A 109 -34.17 7.93 23.72
C ASN A 109 -35.44 7.74 24.59
N ALA A 110 -36.01 8.83 25.11
CA ALA A 110 -37.27 8.84 25.87
C ALA A 110 -38.50 9.21 25.01
N ARG A 111 -38.44 9.10 23.67
CA ARG A 111 -39.55 9.44 22.76
C ARG A 111 -40.04 8.24 21.97
N GLU A 112 -41.36 8.06 21.96
CA GLU A 112 -42.05 7.27 20.96
C GLU A 112 -41.71 7.81 19.54
N GLY A 113 -41.46 6.90 18.59
CA GLY A 113 -40.98 7.22 17.25
C GLY A 113 -39.46 7.27 17.09
N VAL A 114 -38.70 7.13 18.18
CA VAL A 114 -37.22 7.04 18.20
C VAL A 114 -36.81 5.62 18.62
N ALA A 115 -36.14 4.91 17.71
CA ALA A 115 -35.59 3.58 17.98
C ALA A 115 -34.33 3.65 18.85
N PHE A 116 -33.44 4.60 18.55
CA PHE A 116 -32.18 4.81 19.28
C PHE A 116 -31.62 6.22 19.06
N ALA A 117 -30.85 6.73 20.01
CA ALA A 117 -30.07 7.95 19.89
C ALA A 117 -28.71 7.81 20.58
N SER A 118 -27.68 8.37 19.94
CA SER A 118 -26.29 8.43 20.41
C SER A 118 -25.81 9.89 20.46
N PRO A 119 -24.96 10.27 21.44
CA PRO A 119 -24.09 11.43 21.23
C PRO A 119 -23.16 11.13 20.05
N VAL A 120 -22.72 12.15 19.33
CA VAL A 120 -21.60 11.99 18.40
C VAL A 120 -20.29 12.10 19.18
N TYR A 121 -19.28 11.34 18.77
CA TYR A 121 -17.93 11.40 19.32
C TYR A 121 -16.96 11.89 18.25
N ASP A 122 -16.04 12.79 18.63
CA ASP A 122 -14.90 13.17 17.81
C ASP A 122 -13.68 12.34 18.25
N VAL A 123 -13.11 11.57 17.33
CA VAL A 123 -11.81 10.91 17.51
C VAL A 123 -10.94 11.39 16.36
N GLY A 124 -10.03 12.33 16.63
CA GLY A 124 -9.26 13.01 15.59
C GLY A 124 -10.16 13.87 14.70
N THR A 125 -10.22 13.54 13.41
CA THR A 125 -11.10 14.18 12.43
C THR A 125 -12.33 13.32 12.08
N THR A 126 -12.35 12.05 12.49
CA THR A 126 -13.48 11.14 12.27
C THR A 126 -14.56 11.36 13.34
N GLN A 127 -15.80 11.43 12.89
CA GLN A 127 -16.98 11.50 13.77
C GLN A 127 -17.65 10.13 13.84
N LEU A 128 -18.02 9.70 15.05
CA LEU A 128 -18.60 8.39 15.32
C LEU A 128 -19.96 8.55 16.02
N ALA A 129 -20.89 7.65 15.73
CA ALA A 129 -22.10 7.44 16.52
C ALA A 129 -22.21 5.95 16.90
N GLU A 130 -22.54 5.66 18.17
CA GLU A 130 -22.90 4.29 18.57
C GLU A 130 -24.14 3.84 17.77
N THR A 131 -24.26 2.53 17.56
CA THR A 131 -25.49 1.88 17.11
C THR A 131 -26.00 0.96 18.23
N THR A 132 -27.12 0.29 18.00
CA THR A 132 -27.55 -0.85 18.81
C THR A 132 -26.65 -2.10 18.64
N GLN A 133 -25.65 -2.06 17.75
CA GLN A 133 -24.85 -3.23 17.38
C GLN A 133 -23.39 -3.14 17.84
N PHE A 134 -22.80 -4.30 18.12
CA PHE A 134 -21.36 -4.46 18.32
C PHE A 134 -20.82 -5.68 17.56
N LEU A 135 -19.55 -5.62 17.21
CA LEU A 135 -18.83 -6.68 16.52
C LEU A 135 -18.02 -7.48 17.54
N ALA A 136 -17.98 -8.81 17.40
CA ALA A 136 -17.22 -9.69 18.28
C ALA A 136 -16.57 -10.83 17.51
N ARG A 137 -15.30 -11.12 17.80
CA ARG A 137 -14.56 -12.30 17.30
C ARG A 137 -14.26 -13.25 18.45
N PHE A 138 -14.86 -14.44 18.43
CA PHE A 138 -14.66 -15.46 19.46
C PHE A 138 -13.47 -16.38 19.11
N PRO A 139 -12.59 -16.72 20.07
CA PRO A 139 -11.41 -17.56 19.86
C PRO A 139 -11.72 -18.83 19.06
N GLU A 140 -10.79 -19.31 18.23
CA GLU A 140 -11.00 -20.50 17.38
C GLU A 140 -11.50 -21.74 18.16
N THR A 141 -11.07 -21.88 19.41
CA THR A 141 -11.47 -22.95 20.34
C THR A 141 -12.89 -22.83 20.88
N THR A 142 -13.53 -21.66 20.76
CA THR A 142 -14.91 -21.41 21.20
C THR A 142 -15.88 -21.96 20.15
N SER A 143 -16.68 -22.96 20.56
CA SER A 143 -17.73 -23.57 19.73
C SER A 143 -19.00 -22.71 19.65
N ASP A 144 -19.80 -22.86 18.60
CA ASP A 144 -21.06 -22.12 18.43
C ASP A 144 -22.04 -22.28 19.61
N VAL A 145 -22.02 -23.45 20.27
CA VAL A 145 -22.84 -23.72 21.47
C VAL A 145 -22.36 -22.93 22.68
N GLU A 146 -21.06 -22.65 22.78
CA GLU A 146 -20.50 -21.76 23.80
C GLU A 146 -20.76 -20.29 23.46
N ILE A 147 -20.64 -19.89 22.18
CA ILE A 147 -20.99 -18.54 21.72
C ILE A 147 -22.47 -18.24 22.03
N ALA A 148 -23.37 -19.17 21.72
CA ALA A 148 -24.80 -19.04 22.05
C ALA A 148 -25.04 -18.94 23.56
N ARG A 149 -24.31 -19.71 24.38
CA ARG A 149 -24.37 -19.67 25.85
C ARG A 149 -23.89 -18.33 26.40
N ILE A 150 -22.76 -17.81 25.91
CA ILE A 150 -22.20 -16.50 26.31
C ILE A 150 -23.20 -15.39 25.97
N ASN A 151 -23.74 -15.37 24.74
CA ASN A 151 -24.69 -14.36 24.29
C ASN A 151 -25.99 -14.41 25.11
N GLN A 152 -26.55 -15.61 25.34
CA GLN A 152 -27.74 -15.79 26.17
C GLN A 152 -27.53 -15.33 27.62
N ALA A 153 -26.40 -15.69 28.24
CA ALA A 153 -26.08 -15.31 29.62
C ALA A 153 -25.88 -13.81 29.81
N ASN A 154 -25.60 -13.07 28.73
CA ASN A 154 -25.35 -11.63 28.72
C ASN A 154 -26.53 -10.80 28.17
N GLN A 155 -27.71 -11.39 27.95
CA GLN A 155 -28.86 -10.73 27.30
C GLN A 155 -28.47 -10.06 25.97
N VAL A 156 -27.83 -10.84 25.08
CA VAL A 156 -27.39 -10.44 23.74
C VAL A 156 -27.99 -11.38 22.70
N SER A 157 -28.49 -10.80 21.61
CA SER A 157 -28.96 -11.51 20.42
C SER A 157 -27.92 -11.45 19.30
N VAL A 158 -27.83 -12.53 18.53
CA VAL A 158 -27.01 -12.58 17.31
C VAL A 158 -27.82 -12.00 16.15
N VAL A 159 -27.33 -10.94 15.52
CA VAL A 159 -27.92 -10.38 14.29
C VAL A 159 -27.51 -11.25 13.09
N GLY A 160 -26.25 -11.67 13.06
CA GLY A 160 -25.70 -12.61 12.08
C GLY A 160 -24.18 -12.70 12.13
N PRO A 161 -23.54 -13.53 11.28
CA PRO A 161 -22.13 -13.37 10.96
C PRO A 161 -21.91 -12.07 10.18
N LEU A 162 -20.73 -11.46 10.33
CA LEU A 162 -20.28 -10.35 9.50
C LEU A 162 -20.08 -10.85 8.05
N PRO A 163 -20.74 -10.27 7.02
CA PRO A 163 -20.59 -10.77 5.65
C PRO A 163 -19.14 -10.75 5.18
N ASN A 164 -18.73 -11.84 4.51
CA ASN A 164 -17.38 -12.11 3.98
C ASN A 164 -16.25 -12.28 5.04
N SER A 165 -16.40 -11.79 6.28
CA SER A 165 -15.38 -11.94 7.32
C SER A 165 -15.50 -13.27 8.08
N ASP A 166 -14.37 -13.94 8.29
CA ASP A 166 -14.31 -15.16 9.08
C ASP A 166 -14.42 -14.90 10.60
N ARG A 167 -15.20 -15.73 11.30
CA ARG A 167 -15.41 -15.71 12.77
C ARG A 167 -15.67 -14.33 13.41
N VAL A 168 -16.30 -13.39 12.70
CA VAL A 168 -16.81 -12.15 13.31
C VAL A 168 -18.35 -12.18 13.29
N TRP A 169 -18.97 -11.85 14.42
CA TRP A 169 -20.42 -11.78 14.58
C TRP A 169 -20.88 -10.35 14.81
N ILE A 170 -22.01 -10.00 14.20
CA ILE A 170 -22.79 -8.79 14.51
C ILE A 170 -23.77 -9.17 15.62
N LEU A 171 -23.64 -8.50 16.76
CA LEU A 171 -24.39 -8.76 17.99
C LEU A 171 -25.16 -7.50 18.42
N THR A 172 -26.30 -7.67 19.09
CA THR A 172 -27.08 -6.57 19.69
C THR A 172 -27.43 -6.90 21.14
N PRO A 173 -27.33 -5.96 22.09
CA PRO A 173 -28.00 -6.12 23.38
C PRO A 173 -29.51 -6.30 23.14
N ASN A 174 -30.17 -7.09 23.98
CA ASN A 174 -31.62 -7.19 23.98
C ASN A 174 -32.26 -5.91 24.52
N ALA A 175 -33.54 -5.66 24.21
CA ALA A 175 -34.25 -4.45 24.66
C ALA A 175 -34.46 -4.36 26.20
N ASP A 176 -34.26 -5.45 26.93
CA ASP A 176 -34.26 -5.53 28.40
C ASP A 176 -32.84 -5.42 29.03
N ASN A 177 -31.80 -5.28 28.21
CA ASN A 177 -30.42 -5.11 28.66
C ASN A 177 -30.14 -3.65 29.04
N SER A 178 -29.53 -3.41 30.19
CA SER A 178 -29.29 -2.06 30.73
C SER A 178 -27.99 -1.39 30.23
N ARG A 179 -27.27 -2.01 29.30
CA ARG A 179 -25.97 -1.56 28.77
C ARG A 179 -26.07 -1.21 27.29
N THR A 180 -25.36 -0.18 26.83
CA THR A 180 -25.25 0.09 25.38
C THR A 180 -24.42 -0.98 24.67
N ALA A 181 -24.47 -1.02 23.34
CA ALA A 181 -23.65 -1.94 22.55
C ALA A 181 -22.13 -1.78 22.83
N ARG A 182 -21.66 -0.55 23.07
CA ARG A 182 -20.29 -0.27 23.52
C ARG A 182 -19.98 -0.87 24.89
N GLU A 183 -20.93 -0.83 25.83
CA GLU A 183 -20.76 -1.37 27.18
C GLU A 183 -20.87 -2.90 27.24
N MET A 184 -21.48 -3.52 26.22
CA MET A 184 -21.43 -4.96 25.99
C MET A 184 -20.15 -5.39 25.28
N ALA A 185 -19.69 -4.66 24.26
CA ALA A 185 -18.38 -4.88 23.64
C ALA A 185 -17.24 -4.83 24.67
N ASN A 186 -17.22 -3.79 25.50
CA ASN A 186 -16.24 -3.65 26.58
C ASN A 186 -16.34 -4.81 27.58
N LEU A 187 -17.56 -5.24 27.96
CA LEU A 187 -17.74 -6.38 28.86
C LEU A 187 -17.17 -7.68 28.29
N TYR A 188 -17.31 -7.91 26.98
CA TYR A 188 -16.82 -9.13 26.34
C TYR A 188 -15.28 -9.16 26.34
N VAL A 189 -14.63 -8.02 26.11
CA VAL A 189 -13.16 -7.88 26.24
C VAL A 189 -12.72 -8.03 27.70
N GLU A 190 -13.39 -7.36 28.65
CA GLU A 190 -13.05 -7.39 30.08
C GLU A 190 -13.27 -8.76 30.73
N THR A 191 -14.21 -9.57 30.22
CA THR A 191 -14.41 -10.98 30.62
C THR A 191 -13.54 -11.96 29.83
N ASN A 192 -12.78 -11.48 28.84
CA ASN A 192 -11.88 -12.27 27.98
C ASN A 192 -12.56 -13.48 27.32
N VAL A 193 -13.83 -13.34 26.91
CA VAL A 193 -14.57 -14.35 26.13
C VAL A 193 -14.37 -14.20 24.61
N VAL A 194 -13.72 -13.11 24.18
CA VAL A 194 -13.40 -12.77 22.79
C VAL A 194 -11.90 -12.59 22.56
N GLU A 195 -11.48 -12.72 21.29
CA GLU A 195 -10.20 -12.19 20.82
C GLU A 195 -10.26 -10.65 20.83
N PHE A 196 -11.31 -10.09 20.21
CA PHE A 196 -11.70 -8.67 20.29
C PHE A 196 -13.23 -8.51 20.26
N ALA A 197 -13.72 -7.39 20.81
CA ALA A 197 -15.07 -6.89 20.54
C ALA A 197 -15.08 -5.36 20.56
N GLU A 198 -15.79 -4.75 19.62
CA GLU A 198 -15.83 -3.30 19.42
C GLU A 198 -17.23 -2.83 18.96
N PRO A 199 -17.64 -1.57 19.21
CA PRO A 199 -18.95 -1.07 18.79
C PRO A 199 -19.03 -0.99 17.26
N ASN A 200 -20.15 -1.37 16.64
CA ASN A 200 -20.33 -1.14 15.20
C ASN A 200 -20.73 0.33 14.97
N PHE A 201 -19.74 1.23 15.09
CA PHE A 201 -19.96 2.67 14.93
C PHE A 201 -20.35 3.02 13.50
N VAL A 202 -21.38 3.86 13.32
CA VAL A 202 -21.54 4.61 12.07
C VAL A 202 -20.46 5.69 12.04
N LEU A 203 -19.63 5.64 11.01
CA LEU A 203 -18.50 6.53 10.80
C LEU A 203 -18.88 7.62 9.80
N ARG A 204 -18.71 8.88 10.21
CA ARG A 204 -18.76 10.05 9.34
C ARG A 204 -17.34 10.60 9.17
N ILE A 205 -16.74 10.28 8.03
CA ILE A 205 -15.33 10.52 7.74
C ILE A 205 -15.21 11.73 6.81
N PRO A 206 -14.47 12.80 7.19
CA PRO A 206 -14.15 13.89 6.27
C PRO A 206 -13.40 13.36 5.06
N GLN A 207 -13.98 13.50 3.87
CA GLN A 207 -13.37 12.98 2.66
C GLN A 207 -12.07 13.73 2.33
N LEU A 208 -11.10 13.01 1.75
CA LEU A 208 -9.87 13.56 1.20
C LEU A 208 -10.20 14.43 -0.05
N ARG A 209 -10.60 15.69 0.20
CA ARG A 209 -11.19 16.62 -0.77
C ARG A 209 -10.25 17.01 -1.92
N ALA A 210 -10.63 16.61 -3.13
CA ALA A 210 -10.06 17.11 -4.38
C ALA A 210 -10.54 18.54 -4.71
N GLN A 211 -9.65 19.37 -5.29
CA GLN A 211 -9.96 20.70 -5.83
C GLN A 211 -9.17 20.97 -7.12
N VAL A 212 -9.64 21.91 -7.95
CA VAL A 212 -9.38 21.95 -9.41
C VAL A 212 -8.60 23.20 -9.86
N THR A 213 -7.66 23.07 -10.81
CA THR A 213 -7.07 24.18 -11.61
C THR A 213 -6.38 23.65 -12.88
N GLN A 214 -6.07 24.47 -13.91
CA GLN A 214 -5.60 24.03 -15.24
C GLN A 214 -4.21 24.58 -15.66
N GLN A 215 -3.41 23.79 -16.42
CA GLN A 215 -2.63 24.13 -17.66
C GLN A 215 -1.53 23.06 -18.02
N THR A 216 -0.59 23.38 -18.91
CA THR A 216 0.10 22.53 -19.94
C THR A 216 1.59 22.95 -20.10
N SER A 217 2.52 22.38 -20.91
CA SER A 217 2.84 21.11 -21.64
C SER A 217 4.16 21.41 -22.43
N GLU A 218 5.06 20.57 -22.95
CA GLU A 218 5.42 19.13 -23.10
C GLU A 218 7.00 19.16 -23.27
N LEU A 219 7.86 18.23 -23.70
CA LEU A 219 7.88 16.82 -24.14
C LEU A 219 8.99 16.07 -23.32
N GLY A 220 9.26 14.76 -23.40
CA GLY A 220 8.81 13.70 -24.34
C GLY A 220 9.66 12.42 -24.24
N SER A 221 9.05 11.23 -24.33
CA SER A 221 9.70 9.96 -24.75
C SER A 221 8.64 8.97 -25.27
N VAL A 222 8.61 7.69 -24.83
CA VAL A 222 7.58 6.69 -25.20
C VAL A 222 6.24 7.09 -24.58
N THR A 223 5.45 7.82 -25.36
CA THR A 223 4.33 8.65 -24.90
C THR A 223 3.02 8.04 -25.38
N PRO A 224 2.06 7.75 -24.49
CA PRO A 224 0.70 7.38 -24.88
C PRO A 224 0.07 8.43 -25.80
N ASN A 225 -0.70 8.02 -26.80
CA ASN A 225 -1.31 8.94 -27.78
C ASN A 225 -2.61 9.62 -27.29
N ASP A 226 -2.96 9.46 -26.01
CA ASP A 226 -4.17 9.95 -25.36
C ASP A 226 -4.21 11.49 -25.32
N SER A 227 -5.34 12.07 -25.72
CA SER A 227 -5.42 13.50 -26.12
C SER A 227 -5.04 14.50 -25.03
N ASN A 228 -5.15 14.11 -23.76
CA ASN A 228 -4.94 14.96 -22.58
C ASN A 228 -3.76 14.45 -21.73
N PHE A 229 -2.95 13.50 -22.24
CA PHE A 229 -1.78 12.96 -21.53
C PHE A 229 -0.76 14.04 -21.14
N ASN A 230 -0.69 15.12 -21.93
CA ASN A 230 0.13 16.30 -21.66
C ASN A 230 -0.26 17.08 -20.38
N LEU A 231 -1.40 16.76 -19.75
CA LEU A 231 -1.84 17.30 -18.45
C LEU A 231 -1.34 16.47 -17.25
N GLN A 232 -0.88 15.24 -17.48
CA GLN A 232 -0.63 14.24 -16.43
C GLN A 232 0.80 14.29 -15.88
N TRP A 233 1.13 15.39 -15.18
CA TRP A 233 2.49 15.64 -14.68
C TRP A 233 3.09 14.48 -13.87
N GLY A 234 2.28 13.77 -13.09
CA GLY A 234 2.73 12.65 -12.26
C GLY A 234 3.30 11.46 -13.05
N LEU A 235 2.89 11.29 -14.32
CA LEU A 235 3.39 10.25 -15.24
C LEU A 235 4.62 10.73 -16.03
N LYS A 236 4.72 12.05 -16.26
CA LYS A 236 5.73 12.71 -17.11
C LYS A 236 5.75 14.21 -16.79
N ASN A 237 6.77 14.70 -16.09
CA ASN A 237 6.83 16.10 -15.67
C ASN A 237 7.79 16.91 -16.57
N THR A 238 7.23 17.52 -17.61
CA THR A 238 7.92 18.38 -18.58
C THR A 238 8.00 19.85 -18.17
N ARG A 239 7.49 20.19 -16.96
CA ARG A 239 7.21 21.52 -16.42
C ARG A 239 5.90 22.19 -16.85
N GLN A 240 4.78 21.50 -16.66
CA GLN A 240 3.41 22.04 -16.87
C GLN A 240 3.03 23.11 -15.81
N PHE A 241 3.68 23.12 -14.65
CA PHE A 241 3.38 24.02 -13.53
C PHE A 241 4.55 24.96 -13.22
N GLN A 242 4.25 26.16 -12.71
CA GLN A 242 5.28 27.12 -12.31
C GLN A 242 6.15 26.55 -11.17
N GLY A 243 7.46 26.82 -11.21
CA GLY A 243 8.42 26.34 -10.21
C GLY A 243 8.77 24.85 -10.29
N SER A 244 8.12 24.07 -11.17
CA SER A 244 8.26 22.61 -11.20
C SER A 244 9.66 22.08 -11.55
N THR A 245 10.00 20.99 -10.86
CA THR A 245 11.22 20.22 -11.07
C THR A 245 10.98 19.29 -12.26
N LYS A 246 11.67 19.54 -13.38
CA LYS A 246 11.58 18.68 -14.57
C LYS A 246 12.00 17.26 -14.17
N ASN A 247 11.25 16.25 -14.65
CA ASN A 247 11.38 14.84 -14.29
C ASN A 247 11.03 14.50 -12.82
N ALA A 248 10.36 15.39 -12.06
CA ALA A 248 9.69 15.01 -10.82
C ALA A 248 8.36 14.32 -11.14
N ASP A 249 8.45 13.04 -11.48
CA ASP A 249 7.37 12.14 -11.89
C ASP A 249 7.77 10.67 -11.64
N ILE A 250 6.81 9.74 -11.74
CA ILE A 250 7.03 8.33 -11.42
C ILE A 250 7.78 7.52 -12.50
N LYS A 251 8.35 8.13 -13.54
CA LYS A 251 9.06 7.42 -14.64
C LYS A 251 8.23 6.36 -15.36
N ALA A 252 6.90 6.53 -15.41
CA ALA A 252 5.99 5.60 -16.07
C ALA A 252 6.39 5.34 -17.55
N LEU A 253 6.76 6.43 -18.26
CA LEU A 253 7.34 6.44 -19.61
C LEU A 253 8.52 5.46 -19.82
N ASN A 254 9.32 5.19 -18.78
CA ASN A 254 10.41 4.22 -18.85
C ASN A 254 9.95 2.82 -18.45
N ALA A 255 9.15 2.69 -17.39
CA ALA A 255 8.54 1.42 -16.94
C ALA A 255 7.70 0.73 -18.04
N TRP A 256 6.99 1.51 -18.86
CA TRP A 256 6.17 1.02 -19.97
C TRP A 256 6.96 0.44 -21.16
N ASN A 257 8.29 0.46 -21.13
CA ASN A 257 9.13 -0.36 -22.04
C ASN A 257 9.33 -1.79 -21.52
N MET A 258 9.06 -2.04 -20.23
CA MET A 258 9.19 -3.34 -19.58
C MET A 258 7.82 -4.06 -19.53
N THR A 259 6.78 -3.34 -19.11
CA THR A 259 5.39 -3.80 -19.20
C THR A 259 4.41 -2.62 -19.07
N GLN A 260 3.26 -2.70 -19.73
CA GLN A 260 2.12 -1.79 -19.52
C GLN A 260 1.01 -2.45 -18.66
N GLY A 261 1.31 -3.60 -18.06
CA GLY A 261 0.37 -4.42 -17.30
C GLY A 261 -0.15 -5.62 -18.08
N VAL A 262 -0.93 -6.48 -17.43
CA VAL A 262 -1.76 -7.52 -18.08
C VAL A 262 -3.14 -7.59 -17.44
N SER A 263 -4.15 -7.99 -18.23
CA SER A 263 -5.56 -8.02 -17.82
C SER A 263 -5.94 -9.10 -16.82
N SER A 264 -5.02 -10.01 -16.47
CA SER A 264 -5.21 -10.94 -15.35
C SER A 264 -5.00 -10.29 -13.98
N ILE A 265 -4.38 -9.11 -13.92
CA ILE A 265 -4.12 -8.41 -12.64
C ILE A 265 -5.31 -7.51 -12.28
N LYS A 266 -5.86 -7.72 -11.09
CA LYS A 266 -7.00 -6.95 -10.56
C LYS A 266 -6.56 -5.95 -9.48
N ILE A 267 -6.83 -4.67 -9.72
CA ILE A 267 -6.72 -3.62 -8.71
C ILE A 267 -8.11 -3.35 -8.14
N ALA A 268 -8.33 -3.72 -6.88
CA ALA A 268 -9.54 -3.36 -6.16
C ALA A 268 -9.50 -1.89 -5.76
N VAL A 269 -10.57 -1.16 -6.10
CA VAL A 269 -10.79 0.23 -5.68
C VAL A 269 -11.90 0.21 -4.62
N ILE A 270 -11.47 0.24 -3.36
CA ILE A 270 -12.32 0.14 -2.18
C ILE A 270 -12.65 1.57 -1.75
N ASP A 271 -13.80 2.09 -2.22
CA ASP A 271 -14.07 3.53 -2.28
C ASP A 271 -15.59 3.81 -2.35
N GLU A 272 -16.01 4.98 -2.81
CA GLU A 272 -17.43 5.34 -3.02
C GLU A 272 -18.04 4.80 -4.34
N GLY A 273 -17.43 3.78 -4.95
CA GLY A 273 -17.85 3.18 -6.22
C GLY A 273 -17.13 3.75 -7.44
N VAL A 274 -17.37 3.16 -8.62
CA VAL A 274 -16.64 3.49 -9.86
C VAL A 274 -17.60 3.53 -11.05
N ALA A 275 -17.54 4.61 -11.83
CA ALA A 275 -18.35 4.79 -13.03
C ALA A 275 -17.84 3.92 -14.20
N ALA A 276 -18.26 2.66 -14.25
CA ALA A 276 -17.93 1.71 -15.33
C ALA A 276 -18.31 2.18 -16.74
N SER A 277 -19.24 3.13 -16.85
CA SER A 277 -19.67 3.77 -18.10
C SER A 277 -18.76 4.91 -18.58
N HIS A 278 -17.75 5.29 -17.81
CA HIS A 278 -16.75 6.27 -18.24
C HIS A 278 -15.91 5.68 -19.39
N PRO A 279 -15.69 6.38 -20.53
CA PRO A 279 -14.98 5.81 -21.69
C PRO A 279 -13.61 5.18 -21.34
N GLU A 280 -12.83 5.88 -20.54
CA GLU A 280 -11.51 5.44 -20.06
C GLU A 280 -11.53 4.22 -19.13
N LEU A 281 -12.70 3.80 -18.65
CA LEU A 281 -12.89 2.66 -17.75
C LEU A 281 -13.76 1.56 -18.39
N ALA A 282 -14.32 1.82 -19.58
CA ALA A 282 -15.12 0.87 -20.33
C ALA A 282 -14.30 -0.40 -20.67
N GLY A 283 -14.88 -1.57 -20.41
CA GLY A 283 -14.23 -2.87 -20.60
C GLY A 283 -13.20 -3.25 -19.53
N LYS A 284 -12.86 -2.36 -18.59
CA LYS A 284 -11.88 -2.60 -17.51
C LYS A 284 -12.48 -2.85 -16.13
N VAL A 285 -13.63 -2.23 -15.87
CA VAL A 285 -14.32 -2.33 -14.58
C VAL A 285 -15.13 -3.63 -14.55
N LEU A 286 -14.74 -4.51 -13.63
CA LEU A 286 -15.38 -5.79 -13.38
C LEU A 286 -16.70 -5.63 -12.61
N THR A 287 -17.51 -6.70 -12.60
CA THR A 287 -18.59 -6.84 -11.61
C THR A 287 -17.99 -6.79 -10.21
N GLY A 288 -18.43 -5.81 -9.42
CA GLY A 288 -17.93 -5.56 -8.07
C GLY A 288 -18.93 -5.93 -6.97
N TYR A 289 -18.71 -5.33 -5.80
CA TYR A 289 -19.54 -5.50 -4.62
C TYR A 289 -19.86 -4.16 -3.97
N ASN A 290 -21.14 -3.95 -3.63
CA ASN A 290 -21.60 -2.83 -2.84
C ASN A 290 -21.84 -3.31 -1.41
N ALA A 291 -20.91 -3.04 -0.50
CA ALA A 291 -21.05 -3.40 0.91
C ALA A 291 -22.26 -2.68 1.56
N MET A 292 -22.65 -1.51 1.03
CA MET A 292 -23.77 -0.72 1.54
C MET A 292 -25.09 -1.51 1.55
N ASP A 293 -25.43 -2.19 0.44
CA ASP A 293 -26.68 -2.95 0.27
C ASP A 293 -26.49 -4.47 0.06
N GLY A 294 -25.24 -4.94 -0.04
CA GLY A 294 -24.90 -6.34 -0.30
C GLY A 294 -24.99 -6.79 -1.77
N SER A 295 -25.32 -5.88 -2.70
CA SER A 295 -25.49 -6.19 -4.12
C SER A 295 -24.18 -6.09 -4.92
N SER A 296 -24.24 -6.32 -6.23
CA SER A 296 -23.14 -6.05 -7.17
C SER A 296 -23.19 -4.65 -7.80
N ASN A 297 -24.10 -3.77 -7.38
CA ASN A 297 -24.28 -2.44 -7.98
C ASN A 297 -23.31 -1.41 -7.40
N THR A 298 -22.09 -1.36 -7.91
CA THR A 298 -21.05 -0.39 -7.49
C THR A 298 -21.14 0.96 -8.21
N THR A 299 -22.30 1.30 -8.79
CA THR A 299 -22.50 2.57 -9.51
C THR A 299 -22.45 3.73 -8.51
N PRO A 300 -21.58 4.73 -8.71
CA PRO A 300 -21.51 5.89 -7.82
C PRO A 300 -22.77 6.76 -7.91
N LYS A 301 -23.12 7.45 -6.80
CA LYS A 301 -24.12 8.53 -6.82
C LYS A 301 -23.62 9.74 -7.62
N PRO A 302 -24.48 10.66 -8.09
CA PRO A 302 -24.07 11.83 -8.88
C PRO A 302 -23.09 12.82 -8.21
N ASN A 303 -22.92 12.71 -6.89
CA ASN A 303 -21.95 13.43 -6.06
C ASN A 303 -20.70 12.59 -5.71
N ASP A 304 -20.77 11.25 -5.84
CA ASP A 304 -19.67 10.32 -5.56
C ASP A 304 -18.74 10.21 -6.79
N HIS A 305 -17.70 11.04 -6.92
CA HIS A 305 -16.77 11.00 -8.07
C HIS A 305 -15.35 10.45 -7.78
N HIS A 306 -15.04 10.17 -6.51
CA HIS A 306 -13.68 9.93 -6.00
C HIS A 306 -13.13 8.56 -6.44
N GLY A 307 -13.88 7.47 -6.26
CA GLY A 307 -13.45 6.14 -6.68
C GLY A 307 -13.22 6.04 -8.20
N THR A 308 -14.01 6.77 -8.99
CA THR A 308 -13.76 6.95 -10.43
C THR A 308 -12.45 7.69 -10.71
N SER A 309 -12.15 8.77 -9.98
CA SER A 309 -10.88 9.52 -10.07
C SER A 309 -9.67 8.69 -9.62
N VAL A 310 -9.85 7.79 -8.65
CA VAL A 310 -8.83 6.84 -8.17
C VAL A 310 -8.58 5.74 -9.21
N ALA A 311 -9.64 5.14 -9.76
CA ALA A 311 -9.55 4.11 -10.80
C ALA A 311 -8.85 4.61 -12.07
N GLY A 312 -9.08 5.87 -12.47
CA GLY A 312 -8.43 6.48 -13.63
C GLY A 312 -6.91 6.54 -13.51
N VAL A 313 -6.40 7.08 -12.38
CA VAL A 313 -4.94 7.13 -12.12
C VAL A 313 -4.34 5.73 -12.11
N ALA A 314 -5.00 4.77 -11.45
CA ALA A 314 -4.48 3.41 -11.34
C ALA A 314 -4.39 2.69 -12.69
N ALA A 315 -5.48 2.68 -13.47
CA ALA A 315 -5.60 1.81 -14.65
C ALA A 315 -6.63 2.27 -15.71
N ALA A 316 -6.76 3.56 -16.02
CA ALA A 316 -7.47 4.00 -17.23
C ALA A 316 -6.98 3.31 -18.52
N ASN A 317 -7.86 3.23 -19.53
CA ASN A 317 -7.56 2.80 -20.90
C ASN A 317 -6.54 3.77 -21.52
N SER A 318 -5.28 3.36 -21.65
CA SER A 318 -4.22 4.17 -22.24
C SER A 318 -3.95 3.81 -23.71
N ASN A 319 -3.32 4.74 -24.42
CA ASN A 319 -2.95 4.68 -25.83
C ASN A 319 -4.16 4.40 -26.74
N ASN A 320 -5.28 5.05 -26.42
CA ASN A 320 -6.58 4.90 -27.09
C ASN A 320 -6.91 6.06 -28.07
N SER A 321 -6.06 7.10 -28.13
CA SER A 321 -6.22 8.36 -28.88
C SER A 321 -7.21 9.39 -28.32
N ALA A 322 -7.70 9.22 -27.09
CA ALA A 322 -8.57 10.13 -26.37
C ALA A 322 -8.15 10.19 -24.88
N GLY A 323 -8.61 11.20 -24.14
CA GLY A 323 -8.53 11.19 -22.68
C GLY A 323 -7.12 11.11 -22.09
N MET A 324 -6.85 10.09 -21.26
CA MET A 324 -5.72 10.01 -20.34
C MET A 324 -5.17 8.58 -20.16
N ALA A 325 -3.89 8.47 -19.85
CA ALA A 325 -3.29 7.19 -19.50
C ALA A 325 -3.46 6.86 -18.01
N GLY A 326 -3.76 5.60 -17.69
CA GLY A 326 -3.56 5.03 -16.35
C GLY A 326 -2.13 4.55 -16.14
N VAL A 327 -1.71 4.27 -14.90
CA VAL A 327 -0.38 3.69 -14.63
C VAL A 327 -0.27 2.26 -15.15
N CYS A 328 -1.25 1.40 -14.87
CA CYS A 328 -1.32 0.04 -15.41
C CYS A 328 -2.35 -0.04 -16.55
N TRP A 329 -1.92 0.19 -17.79
CA TRP A 329 -2.78 0.32 -18.97
C TRP A 329 -3.69 -0.89 -19.19
N PHE A 330 -3.22 -2.10 -18.86
CA PHE A 330 -3.98 -3.33 -19.10
C PHE A 330 -4.57 -3.99 -17.84
N CYS A 331 -4.28 -3.51 -16.62
CA CYS A 331 -4.92 -4.02 -15.40
C CYS A 331 -6.45 -3.85 -15.45
N GLN A 332 -7.16 -4.72 -14.74
CA GLN A 332 -8.60 -4.60 -14.48
C GLN A 332 -8.87 -3.88 -13.16
N ILE A 333 -10.01 -3.19 -13.08
CA ILE A 333 -10.51 -2.55 -11.86
C ILE A 333 -11.60 -3.44 -11.26
N LEU A 334 -11.45 -3.82 -10.00
CA LEU A 334 -12.50 -4.47 -9.21
C LEU A 334 -13.13 -3.41 -8.29
N PRO A 335 -14.30 -2.85 -8.63
CA PRO A 335 -14.89 -1.80 -7.80
C PRO A 335 -15.48 -2.41 -6.53
N VAL A 336 -15.27 -1.79 -5.38
CA VAL A 336 -15.92 -2.16 -4.13
C VAL A 336 -16.45 -0.89 -3.47
N LYS A 337 -17.78 -0.74 -3.43
CA LYS A 337 -18.44 0.44 -2.85
C LYS A 337 -18.64 0.20 -1.35
N VAL A 338 -17.91 0.95 -0.53
CA VAL A 338 -17.94 0.85 0.95
C VAL A 338 -18.44 2.12 1.63
N ALA A 339 -18.70 3.19 0.87
CA ALA A 339 -19.17 4.47 1.39
C ALA A 339 -20.04 5.23 0.37
N GLU A 340 -20.72 6.25 0.86
CA GLU A 340 -21.47 7.24 0.08
C GLU A 340 -21.31 8.63 0.71
N ARG A 341 -21.42 9.71 -0.08
CA ARG A 341 -21.29 11.08 0.45
C ARG A 341 -22.58 11.65 1.04
N ASP A 342 -22.42 12.34 2.17
CA ASP A 342 -23.43 13.29 2.69
C ASP A 342 -23.52 14.58 1.85
N LYS A 343 -24.47 15.45 2.22
CA LYS A 343 -24.72 16.75 1.56
C LYS A 343 -23.54 17.74 1.69
N GLN A 344 -22.57 17.46 2.55
CA GLN A 344 -21.40 18.28 2.85
C GLN A 344 -20.10 17.66 2.29
N GLY A 345 -20.19 16.52 1.61
CA GLY A 345 -19.08 15.82 0.97
C GLY A 345 -18.23 14.95 1.92
N ASN A 346 -18.78 14.49 3.04
CA ASN A 346 -18.15 13.52 3.93
C ASN A 346 -18.66 12.12 3.63
N TRP A 347 -17.82 11.09 3.80
CA TRP A 347 -18.27 9.71 3.70
C TRP A 347 -19.10 9.32 4.91
N ILE A 348 -20.17 8.56 4.67
CA ILE A 348 -20.86 7.78 5.69
C ILE A 348 -20.71 6.29 5.37
N THR A 349 -20.31 5.53 6.38
CA THR A 349 -20.09 4.08 6.36
C THR A 349 -20.20 3.53 7.79
N ASP A 350 -19.92 2.25 8.01
CA ASP A 350 -19.65 1.68 9.33
C ASP A 350 -18.42 0.75 9.30
N VAL A 351 -18.01 0.24 10.46
CA VAL A 351 -16.86 -0.67 10.60
C VAL A 351 -17.07 -1.99 9.83
N SER A 352 -18.28 -2.56 9.92
CA SER A 352 -18.70 -3.79 9.23
C SER A 352 -18.61 -3.67 7.70
N LYS A 353 -18.97 -2.51 7.13
CA LYS A 353 -18.99 -2.23 5.69
C LYS A 353 -17.58 -2.12 5.11
N LEU A 354 -16.68 -1.45 5.84
CA LEU A 354 -15.27 -1.35 5.49
C LEU A 354 -14.58 -2.73 5.54
N ALA A 355 -14.78 -3.49 6.61
CA ALA A 355 -14.21 -4.83 6.76
C ALA A 355 -14.73 -5.81 5.70
N SER A 356 -16.05 -5.91 5.53
CA SER A 356 -16.70 -6.75 4.50
C SER A 356 -16.23 -6.42 3.09
N GLY A 357 -16.04 -5.12 2.77
CA GLY A 357 -15.49 -4.69 1.49
C GLY A 357 -14.05 -5.14 1.26
N ILE A 358 -13.19 -5.04 2.28
CA ILE A 358 -11.80 -5.53 2.22
C ILE A 358 -11.76 -7.05 2.07
N ASP A 359 -12.54 -7.79 2.87
CA ASP A 359 -12.58 -9.25 2.82
C ASP A 359 -13.12 -9.76 1.47
N TRP A 360 -14.23 -9.20 0.98
CA TRP A 360 -14.77 -9.56 -0.34
C TRP A 360 -13.77 -9.32 -1.48
N ALA A 361 -13.00 -8.22 -1.42
CA ALA A 361 -12.04 -7.86 -2.47
C ALA A 361 -10.95 -8.93 -2.64
N TRP A 362 -10.29 -9.38 -1.57
CA TRP A 362 -9.23 -10.38 -1.67
C TRP A 362 -9.79 -11.77 -2.00
N GLN A 363 -10.97 -12.12 -1.48
CA GLN A 363 -11.65 -13.39 -1.76
C GLN A 363 -12.07 -13.52 -3.23
N ASN A 364 -12.46 -12.41 -3.87
CA ASN A 364 -12.76 -12.36 -5.30
C ASN A 364 -11.51 -12.13 -6.18
N GLY A 365 -10.32 -12.32 -5.60
CA GLY A 365 -9.05 -12.40 -6.29
C GLY A 365 -8.46 -11.04 -6.68
N ALA A 366 -8.65 -10.00 -5.88
CA ALA A 366 -7.89 -8.76 -6.03
C ALA A 366 -6.40 -9.00 -5.75
N ASP A 367 -5.52 -8.64 -6.69
CA ASP A 367 -4.08 -8.65 -6.47
C ASP A 367 -3.64 -7.48 -5.59
N VAL A 368 -4.26 -6.33 -5.81
CA VAL A 368 -3.94 -5.04 -5.18
C VAL A 368 -5.20 -4.46 -4.56
N LEU A 369 -5.14 -4.02 -3.30
CA LEU A 369 -6.24 -3.31 -2.63
C LEU A 369 -5.85 -1.84 -2.45
N ASN A 370 -6.46 -0.97 -3.25
CA ASN A 370 -6.30 0.48 -3.15
C ASN A 370 -7.37 1.06 -2.22
N ASN A 371 -6.96 1.57 -1.07
CA ASN A 371 -7.82 2.25 -0.11
C ASN A 371 -7.44 3.73 -0.05
N SER A 372 -8.07 4.55 -0.90
CA SER A 372 -7.78 5.99 -0.99
C SER A 372 -8.46 6.81 0.13
N TRP A 373 -8.52 6.26 1.34
CA TRP A 373 -9.26 6.79 2.48
C TRP A 373 -8.53 6.50 3.80
N THR A 374 -8.95 7.22 4.85
CA THR A 374 -8.40 7.14 6.20
C THR A 374 -9.48 7.34 7.23
N MET A 375 -9.30 6.81 8.43
CA MET A 375 -10.04 7.19 9.63
C MET A 375 -9.06 7.46 10.78
N THR A 376 -9.55 8.10 11.84
CA THR A 376 -8.76 8.39 13.05
C THR A 376 -9.21 7.60 14.28
N SER A 377 -10.35 6.91 14.19
CA SER A 377 -10.68 5.75 15.01
C SER A 377 -9.84 4.52 14.61
N PHE A 378 -9.56 3.64 15.57
CA PHE A 378 -8.97 2.33 15.32
C PHE A 378 -10.07 1.27 15.23
N SER A 379 -9.78 0.11 14.62
CA SER A 379 -10.70 -1.03 14.60
C SER A 379 -9.94 -2.35 14.46
N ASP A 380 -10.22 -3.30 15.35
CA ASP A 380 -9.69 -4.66 15.28
C ASP A 380 -10.34 -5.44 14.12
N THR A 381 -11.60 -5.18 13.77
CA THR A 381 -12.27 -5.82 12.62
C THR A 381 -11.63 -5.39 11.29
N VAL A 382 -11.39 -4.10 11.08
CA VAL A 382 -10.75 -3.58 9.86
C VAL A 382 -9.29 -4.03 9.79
N GLN A 383 -8.57 -4.05 10.91
CA GLN A 383 -7.22 -4.63 10.96
C GLN A 383 -7.24 -6.13 10.61
N THR A 384 -8.22 -6.89 11.10
CA THR A 384 -8.35 -8.33 10.80
C THR A 384 -8.59 -8.58 9.32
N ALA A 385 -9.49 -7.83 8.68
CA ALA A 385 -9.72 -7.93 7.22
C ALA A 385 -8.45 -7.57 6.41
N ILE A 386 -7.65 -6.59 6.87
CA ILE A 386 -6.35 -6.23 6.29
C ILE A 386 -5.34 -7.38 6.43
N LEU A 387 -5.26 -8.02 7.60
CA LEU A 387 -4.37 -9.17 7.83
C LEU A 387 -4.78 -10.37 6.98
N ASN A 388 -6.09 -10.67 6.89
CA ASN A 388 -6.64 -11.69 6.00
C ASN A 388 -6.22 -11.45 4.55
N ALA A 389 -6.40 -10.22 4.05
CA ALA A 389 -5.98 -9.84 2.69
C ALA A 389 -4.46 -9.99 2.48
N ARG A 390 -3.62 -9.60 3.46
CA ARG A 390 -2.15 -9.70 3.35
C ARG A 390 -1.64 -11.13 3.36
N PHE A 391 -2.32 -12.08 4.01
CA PHE A 391 -1.79 -13.43 4.19
C PHE A 391 -2.57 -14.53 3.45
N ALA A 392 -3.90 -14.46 3.36
CA ALA A 392 -4.72 -15.43 2.63
C ALA A 392 -4.95 -15.04 1.15
N GLY A 393 -4.83 -13.75 0.82
CA GLY A 393 -5.03 -13.20 -0.53
C GLY A 393 -4.25 -13.94 -1.63
N ARG A 394 -4.81 -13.96 -2.85
CA ARG A 394 -4.18 -14.51 -4.06
C ARG A 394 -3.73 -15.98 -3.92
N GLY A 395 -4.46 -16.76 -3.12
CA GLY A 395 -4.17 -18.17 -2.84
C GLY A 395 -3.00 -18.36 -1.87
N GLY A 396 -2.99 -17.64 -0.74
CA GLY A 396 -1.93 -17.73 0.27
C GLY A 396 -0.61 -17.04 -0.09
N LYS A 397 -0.61 -16.18 -1.12
CA LYS A 397 0.57 -15.36 -1.51
C LYS A 397 0.53 -13.96 -0.91
N GLY A 398 -0.65 -13.51 -0.50
CA GLY A 398 -0.92 -12.18 0.00
C GLY A 398 -1.23 -11.17 -1.10
N SER A 399 -2.36 -10.46 -0.95
CA SER A 399 -2.65 -9.25 -1.74
C SER A 399 -1.87 -8.06 -1.19
N THR A 400 -1.37 -7.20 -2.08
CA THR A 400 -0.71 -5.96 -1.63
C THR A 400 -1.78 -4.92 -1.30
N ILE A 401 -1.67 -4.30 -0.13
CA ILE A 401 -2.67 -3.37 0.41
C ILE A 401 -2.01 -2.00 0.54
N LEU A 402 -2.66 -0.97 -0.01
CA LEU A 402 -2.18 0.40 0.04
C LEU A 402 -3.23 1.29 0.68
N PHE A 403 -2.79 2.23 1.52
CA PHE A 403 -3.63 3.23 2.15
C PHE A 403 -3.01 4.64 1.99
N ALA A 404 -3.87 5.63 1.77
CA ALA A 404 -3.53 7.04 1.83
C ALA A 404 -3.08 7.42 3.26
N SER A 405 -2.06 8.28 3.43
CA SER A 405 -1.60 8.67 4.78
C SER A 405 -2.51 9.67 5.51
N GLY A 406 -3.33 10.43 4.77
CA GLY A 406 -4.22 11.50 5.26
C GLY A 406 -3.81 12.91 4.76
N ASN A 407 -4.68 13.92 4.93
CA ASN A 407 -4.54 15.24 4.26
C ASN A 407 -4.43 16.45 5.22
N ASP A 408 -4.30 16.20 6.53
CA ASP A 408 -4.35 17.18 7.61
C ASP A 408 -3.01 17.90 7.87
N ASN A 409 -1.95 17.52 7.14
CA ASN A 409 -0.55 17.88 7.42
C ASN A 409 -0.12 17.49 8.85
N ALA A 410 -0.66 16.40 9.39
CA ALA A 410 -0.30 15.88 10.70
C ALA A 410 1.05 15.12 10.67
N SER A 411 1.82 15.23 11.75
CA SER A 411 3.07 14.49 11.98
C SER A 411 2.84 13.03 12.43
N SER A 412 1.67 12.49 12.13
CA SER A 412 1.30 11.08 12.27
C SER A 412 0.54 10.62 11.03
N VAL A 413 0.82 9.41 10.57
CA VAL A 413 0.04 8.72 9.53
C VAL A 413 -1.28 8.23 10.15
N ALA A 414 -2.40 8.44 9.47
CA ALA A 414 -3.72 8.04 9.96
C ALA A 414 -3.95 6.51 9.82
N PHE A 415 -4.97 5.98 10.51
CA PHE A 415 -5.39 4.58 10.35
C PHE A 415 -6.21 4.41 9.05
N PRO A 416 -6.19 3.25 8.38
CA PRO A 416 -5.32 2.09 8.58
C PRO A 416 -3.88 2.22 8.04
N ALA A 417 -3.48 3.31 7.39
CA ALA A 417 -2.11 3.48 6.86
C ALA A 417 -1.01 3.38 7.93
N SER A 418 -1.32 3.70 9.19
CA SER A 418 -0.42 3.52 10.34
C SER A 418 -0.02 2.06 10.61
N LEU A 419 -0.74 1.08 10.06
CA LEU A 419 -0.40 -0.35 10.09
C LEU A 419 0.72 -0.70 9.08
N ASN A 420 1.79 0.09 8.97
CA ASN A 420 2.74 0.02 7.85
C ASN A 420 3.63 -1.25 7.81
N SER A 421 3.57 -2.09 8.87
CA SER A 421 4.07 -3.48 8.85
C SER A 421 3.20 -4.43 8.03
N TYR A 422 1.95 -4.03 7.74
CA TYR A 422 0.91 -4.84 7.08
C TYR A 422 0.31 -4.18 5.83
N VAL A 423 0.43 -2.86 5.68
CA VAL A 423 0.02 -2.10 4.48
C VAL A 423 1.16 -1.20 3.99
N ILE A 424 1.05 -0.67 2.78
CA ILE A 424 1.96 0.37 2.26
C ILE A 424 1.31 1.73 2.50
N ALA A 425 1.95 2.57 3.33
CA ALA A 425 1.49 3.92 3.63
C ALA A 425 1.94 4.91 2.55
N VAL A 426 1.01 5.49 1.81
CA VAL A 426 1.30 6.40 0.68
C VAL A 426 0.96 7.86 1.01
N GLY A 427 2.00 8.69 1.05
CA GLY A 427 1.88 10.15 1.15
C GLY A 427 1.90 10.85 -0.22
N ALA A 428 1.66 12.16 -0.24
CA ALA A 428 1.58 12.95 -1.46
C ALA A 428 2.82 13.83 -1.67
N SER A 429 3.37 13.81 -2.88
CA SER A 429 4.38 14.75 -3.37
C SER A 429 3.81 15.77 -4.36
N ASN A 430 4.43 16.94 -4.43
CA ASN A 430 4.12 18.00 -5.40
C ASN A 430 5.04 17.97 -6.63
N TRP A 431 4.76 18.81 -7.62
CA TRP A 431 5.52 18.90 -8.88
C TRP A 431 6.92 19.53 -8.76
N CYS A 432 7.31 20.02 -7.56
CA CYS A 432 8.66 20.50 -7.26
C CYS A 432 9.57 19.42 -6.66
N ASP A 433 9.07 18.20 -6.49
CA ASP A 433 9.78 17.07 -5.87
C ASP A 433 9.92 17.16 -4.34
N GLN A 434 8.83 17.50 -3.65
CA GLN A 434 8.76 17.66 -2.20
C GLN A 434 7.49 16.99 -1.65
N ARG A 435 7.43 16.64 -0.36
CA ARG A 435 6.14 16.33 0.30
C ARG A 435 5.21 17.54 0.13
N LYS A 436 3.98 17.29 -0.35
CA LYS A 436 2.93 18.32 -0.39
C LYS A 436 2.56 18.70 1.04
N SER A 437 2.83 19.93 1.42
CA SER A 437 2.46 20.50 2.72
C SER A 437 1.42 21.61 2.58
N ASN A 438 0.87 22.06 3.71
CA ASN A 438 0.00 23.25 3.81
C ASN A 438 0.76 24.59 3.73
N SER A 439 2.08 24.57 3.45
CA SER A 439 2.87 25.79 3.28
C SER A 439 2.52 26.49 1.97
N ASN A 440 2.17 27.79 2.02
CA ASN A 440 1.88 28.58 0.82
C ASN A 440 3.17 28.94 0.07
N THR A 441 3.55 28.10 -0.89
CA THR A 441 4.73 28.26 -1.75
C THR A 441 4.35 28.05 -3.21
N ALA A 442 5.18 28.46 -4.16
CA ALA A 442 4.97 28.20 -5.60
C ALA A 442 4.87 26.69 -5.96
N CYS A 443 5.21 25.80 -5.04
CA CYS A 443 5.14 24.35 -5.17
C CYS A 443 3.86 23.73 -4.58
N ASN A 444 3.07 24.53 -3.87
CA ASN A 444 1.80 24.14 -3.23
C ASN A 444 0.67 25.15 -3.54
N ASN A 445 0.86 26.04 -4.53
CA ASN A 445 0.05 27.24 -4.72
C ASN A 445 -1.34 26.98 -5.32
N THR A 446 -1.62 25.79 -5.87
CA THR A 446 -2.98 25.39 -6.24
C THR A 446 -3.86 25.21 -5.00
N ASN A 447 -3.33 24.70 -3.89
CA ASN A 447 -4.07 24.67 -2.64
C ASN A 447 -3.19 24.58 -1.37
N ALA A 448 -3.00 25.71 -0.68
CA ALA A 448 -2.29 25.74 0.60
C ALA A 448 -3.11 25.20 1.80
N ALA A 449 -4.41 24.90 1.65
CA ALA A 449 -5.28 24.53 2.77
C ALA A 449 -5.13 23.06 3.25
N TRP A 450 -4.30 22.24 2.60
CA TRP A 450 -4.13 20.82 2.91
C TRP A 450 -2.66 20.39 2.80
N GLY A 451 -2.27 19.27 3.42
CA GLY A 451 -0.95 18.65 3.20
C GLY A 451 -0.93 17.17 3.55
N SER A 452 -0.05 16.40 2.92
CA SER A 452 0.15 14.99 3.23
C SER A 452 0.49 14.81 4.71
N ASN A 453 -0.23 13.94 5.40
CA ASN A 453 0.19 13.41 6.69
C ASN A 453 1.49 12.61 6.52
N TYR A 454 2.30 12.59 7.58
CA TYR A 454 3.69 12.15 7.55
C TYR A 454 4.09 11.53 8.90
N GLY A 455 5.27 10.90 9.00
CA GLY A 455 5.74 10.24 10.22
C GLY A 455 6.53 8.96 9.96
N SER A 456 6.98 8.29 11.02
CA SER A 456 7.80 7.06 10.94
C SER A 456 7.13 5.89 10.20
N ALA A 457 5.79 5.84 10.25
CA ALA A 457 4.97 4.83 9.55
C ALA A 457 4.82 5.09 8.03
N LEU A 458 5.26 6.23 7.50
CA LEU A 458 5.18 6.50 6.06
C LEU A 458 6.14 5.58 5.28
N ASP A 459 5.70 4.93 4.20
CA ASP A 459 6.56 4.12 3.34
C ASP A 459 7.11 4.93 2.17
N VAL A 460 6.24 5.56 1.39
CA VAL A 460 6.63 6.27 0.16
C VAL A 460 5.71 7.47 -0.10
N VAL A 461 6.16 8.40 -0.94
CA VAL A 461 5.30 9.44 -1.52
C VAL A 461 5.10 9.23 -3.02
N ALA A 462 3.96 9.69 -3.54
CA ALA A 462 3.67 9.70 -4.97
C ALA A 462 2.95 11.01 -5.36
N PRO A 463 2.91 11.40 -6.66
CA PRO A 463 2.24 12.61 -7.12
C PRO A 463 0.80 12.72 -6.58
N GLY A 464 0.50 13.79 -5.83
CA GLY A 464 -0.81 13.94 -5.18
C GLY A 464 -1.35 15.37 -5.10
N GLU A 465 -0.77 16.33 -5.82
CA GLU A 465 -1.30 17.70 -5.99
C GLU A 465 -1.58 17.94 -7.47
N ALA A 466 -2.75 18.47 -7.82
CA ALA A 466 -3.20 18.77 -9.20
C ALA A 466 -3.01 17.59 -10.18
N ILE A 467 -3.52 16.41 -9.81
CA ILE A 467 -3.52 15.19 -10.62
C ILE A 467 -4.72 15.23 -11.57
N TYR A 468 -4.45 15.29 -12.88
CA TYR A 468 -5.49 15.17 -13.90
C TYR A 468 -6.01 13.73 -13.97
N THR A 469 -7.33 13.55 -13.83
CA THR A 469 -7.96 12.22 -13.79
C THR A 469 -9.43 12.22 -14.23
N THR A 470 -10.00 11.01 -14.40
CA THR A 470 -11.40 10.71 -14.71
C THR A 470 -12.36 11.18 -13.61
N CYS A 471 -13.62 11.39 -13.96
CA CYS A 471 -14.65 11.91 -13.06
C CYS A 471 -16.06 11.52 -13.54
N ASN A 472 -17.03 11.46 -12.62
CA ASN A 472 -18.45 11.29 -12.96
C ASN A 472 -19.35 12.31 -12.24
N GLY A 473 -20.55 12.53 -12.79
CA GLY A 473 -21.54 13.42 -12.21
C GLY A 473 -21.17 14.91 -12.32
N ASN A 474 -21.73 15.71 -11.42
CA ASN A 474 -21.77 17.17 -11.59
C ASN A 474 -20.52 17.90 -11.04
N GLN A 475 -19.52 17.17 -10.53
CA GLN A 475 -18.27 17.75 -9.99
C GLN A 475 -17.11 17.76 -11.01
N CYS A 476 -17.38 17.34 -12.26
CA CYS A 476 -16.38 17.30 -13.31
C CYS A 476 -16.28 18.64 -14.03
N THR A 477 -15.05 19.10 -14.28
CA THR A 477 -14.76 20.47 -14.70
C THR A 477 -14.13 20.57 -16.09
N ASN A 478 -13.74 19.44 -16.68
CA ASN A 478 -13.10 19.35 -17.99
C ASN A 478 -13.79 18.25 -18.80
N GLY A 479 -15.11 18.37 -19.02
CA GLY A 479 -15.94 17.27 -19.52
C GLY A 479 -16.05 16.17 -18.46
N SER A 480 -15.78 14.91 -18.82
CA SER A 480 -15.72 13.77 -17.88
C SER A 480 -14.45 13.74 -17.03
N TYR A 481 -13.62 14.79 -17.04
CA TYR A 481 -12.33 14.84 -16.35
C TYR A 481 -12.27 15.97 -15.31
N THR A 482 -11.35 15.85 -14.37
CA THR A 482 -11.09 16.87 -13.35
C THR A 482 -9.60 16.89 -12.97
N TYR A 483 -9.18 17.94 -12.26
CA TYR A 483 -7.92 17.92 -11.53
C TYR A 483 -8.22 17.68 -10.05
N ALA A 484 -7.46 16.80 -9.41
CA ALA A 484 -7.71 16.35 -8.04
C ALA A 484 -6.43 16.36 -7.20
N SER A 485 -6.59 16.53 -5.90
CA SER A 485 -5.49 16.59 -4.93
C SER A 485 -5.82 15.74 -3.70
N GLY A 486 -4.79 15.15 -3.10
CA GLY A 486 -4.87 14.35 -1.90
C GLY A 486 -3.89 13.17 -1.91
N THR A 487 -3.60 12.64 -0.72
CA THR A 487 -2.96 11.32 -0.56
C THR A 487 -3.79 10.19 -1.16
N SER A 488 -5.11 10.39 -1.24
CA SER A 488 -6.06 9.60 -2.03
C SER A 488 -5.72 9.49 -3.53
N LEU A 489 -5.09 10.51 -4.13
CA LEU A 489 -4.68 10.52 -5.55
C LEU A 489 -3.22 10.06 -5.72
N ALA A 490 -2.39 10.16 -4.68
CA ALA A 490 -1.05 9.57 -4.64
C ALA A 490 -1.10 8.03 -4.58
N THR A 491 -1.98 7.48 -3.74
CA THR A 491 -2.18 6.02 -3.55
C THR A 491 -2.34 5.24 -4.87
N PRO A 492 -3.23 5.61 -5.82
CA PRO A 492 -3.43 4.86 -7.06
C PRO A 492 -2.23 4.89 -8.02
N PHE A 493 -1.31 5.86 -7.94
CA PHE A 493 -0.04 5.76 -8.69
C PHE A 493 0.75 4.54 -8.21
N VAL A 494 0.86 4.35 -6.89
CA VAL A 494 1.57 3.22 -6.30
C VAL A 494 0.82 1.91 -6.58
N SER A 495 -0.51 1.89 -6.44
CA SER A 495 -1.34 0.71 -6.76
C SER A 495 -1.18 0.28 -8.22
N GLY A 496 -1.08 1.22 -9.15
CA GLY A 496 -0.77 0.95 -10.55
C GLY A 496 0.65 0.40 -10.76
N ILE A 497 1.66 0.92 -10.06
CA ILE A 497 3.03 0.36 -10.08
C ILE A 497 3.04 -1.08 -9.57
N VAL A 498 2.29 -1.40 -8.50
CA VAL A 498 2.12 -2.77 -8.03
C VAL A 498 1.44 -3.66 -9.09
N GLY A 499 0.47 -3.12 -9.82
CA GLY A 499 -0.11 -3.77 -11.00
C GLY A 499 0.94 -4.14 -12.06
N LEU A 500 1.89 -3.25 -12.34
CA LEU A 500 3.03 -3.53 -13.24
C LEU A 500 3.99 -4.60 -12.64
N ILE A 501 4.29 -4.55 -11.33
CA ILE A 501 5.13 -5.54 -10.64
C ILE A 501 4.53 -6.95 -10.80
N TYR A 502 3.25 -7.13 -10.48
CA TYR A 502 2.58 -8.43 -10.61
C TYR A 502 2.40 -8.87 -12.07
N SER A 503 2.42 -7.93 -13.02
CA SER A 503 2.42 -8.24 -14.46
C SER A 503 3.78 -8.76 -14.96
N LEU A 504 4.88 -8.52 -14.24
CA LEU A 504 6.17 -9.18 -14.47
C LEU A 504 6.34 -10.46 -13.64
N ASN A 505 5.83 -10.49 -12.41
CA ASN A 505 5.84 -11.70 -11.57
C ASN A 505 4.63 -11.78 -10.62
N PRO A 506 3.59 -12.57 -10.97
CA PRO A 506 2.40 -12.74 -10.13
C PRO A 506 2.66 -13.64 -8.91
N ASN A 507 3.86 -14.14 -8.68
CA ASN A 507 4.21 -14.98 -7.51
C ASN A 507 4.84 -14.21 -6.35
N LEU A 508 5.07 -12.90 -6.48
CA LEU A 508 5.63 -12.08 -5.40
C LEU A 508 4.63 -11.91 -4.24
N THR A 509 5.16 -11.91 -3.00
CA THR A 509 4.43 -11.57 -1.77
C THR A 509 4.40 -10.05 -1.56
N PRO A 510 3.49 -9.52 -0.70
CA PRO A 510 3.47 -8.10 -0.35
C PRO A 510 4.81 -7.57 0.18
N ASP A 511 5.58 -8.38 0.93
CA ASP A 511 6.90 -7.95 1.43
C ASP A 511 7.90 -7.71 0.29
N LYS A 512 7.85 -8.53 -0.77
CA LYS A 512 8.73 -8.37 -1.95
C LYS A 512 8.29 -7.21 -2.84
N VAL A 513 6.99 -6.93 -2.90
CA VAL A 513 6.45 -5.72 -3.54
C VAL A 513 6.89 -4.46 -2.78
N GLN A 514 6.74 -4.45 -1.45
CA GLN A 514 7.17 -3.35 -0.58
C GLN A 514 8.69 -3.14 -0.67
N GLN A 515 9.50 -4.21 -0.66
CA GLN A 515 10.95 -4.14 -0.87
C GLN A 515 11.33 -3.55 -2.25
N ALA A 516 10.64 -3.94 -3.33
CA ALA A 516 10.90 -3.38 -4.66
C ALA A 516 10.56 -1.89 -4.76
N LEU A 517 9.46 -1.46 -4.14
CA LEU A 517 9.08 -0.04 -4.05
C LEU A 517 10.11 0.77 -3.24
N GLN A 518 10.59 0.24 -2.11
CA GLN A 518 11.62 0.86 -1.27
C GLN A 518 12.97 0.99 -1.99
N ASN A 519 13.43 -0.08 -2.66
CA ASN A 519 14.66 -0.06 -3.47
C ASN A 519 14.55 0.85 -4.70
N GLY A 520 13.37 0.88 -5.31
CA GLY A 520 13.05 1.70 -6.47
C GLY A 520 12.88 3.18 -6.16
N ALA A 521 12.44 3.54 -4.95
CA ALA A 521 12.10 4.91 -4.57
C ALA A 521 13.25 5.89 -4.81
N LYS A 522 12.91 7.07 -5.33
CA LYS A 522 13.80 8.21 -5.46
C LYS A 522 13.74 9.01 -4.18
N ASP A 523 14.75 8.81 -3.33
CA ASP A 523 15.08 9.67 -2.20
C ASP A 523 15.14 11.14 -2.64
N ILE A 524 14.32 11.97 -2.00
CA ILE A 524 14.09 13.40 -2.25
C ILE A 524 14.10 14.23 -0.96
N GLY A 525 14.44 13.60 0.16
CA GLY A 525 14.29 14.17 1.51
C GLY A 525 15.61 14.13 2.27
N ALA A 526 15.62 13.45 3.42
CA ALA A 526 16.82 13.19 4.20
C ALA A 526 17.35 11.77 3.91
N ALA A 527 18.64 11.65 3.65
CA ALA A 527 19.26 10.46 3.05
C ALA A 527 18.85 9.13 3.72
N GLY A 528 18.13 8.28 2.96
CA GLY A 528 17.60 6.99 3.43
C GLY A 528 16.09 6.99 3.62
N LYS A 529 15.61 6.40 4.74
CA LYS A 529 14.20 6.53 5.15
C LYS A 529 14.04 7.72 6.10
N ASP A 530 13.21 8.68 5.73
CA ASP A 530 12.85 9.83 6.57
C ASP A 530 11.34 9.88 6.89
N SER A 531 10.94 10.76 7.80
CA SER A 531 9.53 10.90 8.24
C SER A 531 8.65 11.74 7.32
N GLU A 532 9.21 12.60 6.48
CA GLU A 532 8.51 13.48 5.53
C GLU A 532 8.20 12.78 4.20
N THR A 533 9.09 11.90 3.72
CA THR A 533 8.99 11.28 2.39
C THR A 533 9.03 9.75 2.41
N GLY A 534 9.22 9.13 3.58
CA GLY A 534 9.42 7.69 3.68
C GLY A 534 10.77 7.30 3.06
N TYR A 535 10.78 6.31 2.17
CA TYR A 535 11.93 5.99 1.31
C TYR A 535 12.05 6.93 0.09
N GLY A 536 11.20 7.96 0.00
CA GLY A 536 11.18 8.94 -1.08
C GLY A 536 10.02 8.77 -2.06
N ARG A 537 10.12 9.45 -3.21
CA ARG A 537 9.09 9.41 -4.26
C ARG A 537 9.16 8.11 -5.04
N VAL A 538 8.05 7.43 -5.28
CA VAL A 538 8.03 6.23 -6.13
C VAL A 538 8.55 6.53 -7.54
N ASP A 539 9.31 5.58 -8.08
CA ASP A 539 9.88 5.59 -9.42
C ASP A 539 9.61 4.20 -10.02
N ALA A 540 8.62 4.13 -10.90
CA ALA A 540 8.12 2.88 -11.48
C ALA A 540 9.22 2.14 -12.23
N TYR A 541 10.08 2.85 -12.95
CA TYR A 541 11.16 2.23 -13.71
C TYR A 541 12.17 1.60 -12.76
N ARG A 542 12.70 2.36 -11.78
CA ARG A 542 13.64 1.81 -10.80
C ARG A 542 13.03 0.71 -9.93
N THR A 543 11.73 0.78 -9.65
CA THR A 543 11.00 -0.27 -8.95
C THR A 543 11.00 -1.57 -9.77
N LEU A 544 10.60 -1.51 -11.06
CA LEU A 544 10.59 -2.69 -11.92
C LEU A 544 11.99 -3.23 -12.22
N THR A 545 13.01 -2.37 -12.39
CA THR A 545 14.39 -2.85 -12.61
C THR A 545 15.01 -3.47 -11.36
N SER A 546 14.55 -3.10 -10.15
CA SER A 546 14.97 -3.75 -8.90
C SER A 546 14.42 -5.18 -8.70
N LEU A 547 13.50 -5.64 -9.57
CA LEU A 547 12.99 -7.00 -9.54
C LEU A 547 13.97 -8.02 -10.13
N PHE A 548 14.97 -7.55 -10.88
CA PHE A 548 15.97 -8.35 -11.60
C PHE A 548 17.36 -8.12 -10.96
N ASN A 549 18.19 -9.16 -10.92
CA ASN A 549 19.60 -9.04 -10.62
C ASN A 549 20.36 -10.26 -11.16
N LEU A 550 20.96 -10.13 -12.33
CA LEU A 550 21.87 -11.12 -12.90
C LEU A 550 23.24 -11.04 -12.22
N ASN A 551 23.98 -12.15 -12.29
CA ASN A 551 25.35 -12.24 -11.80
C ASN A 551 26.17 -13.14 -12.72
N VAL A 552 27.44 -12.81 -12.93
CA VAL A 552 28.43 -13.69 -13.54
C VAL A 552 29.73 -13.70 -12.72
N SER A 553 30.38 -14.85 -12.66
CA SER A 553 31.75 -15.00 -12.16
C SER A 553 32.54 -15.96 -13.05
N VAL A 554 33.85 -15.81 -13.06
CA VAL A 554 34.76 -16.68 -13.83
C VAL A 554 35.97 -17.06 -12.98
N THR A 555 36.39 -18.33 -13.06
CA THR A 555 37.70 -18.77 -12.56
C THR A 555 38.21 -20.02 -13.29
N ASP A 556 39.51 -20.07 -13.61
CA ASP A 556 40.23 -21.29 -14.02
C ASP A 556 40.79 -22.10 -12.83
N ASN A 557 40.68 -21.58 -11.60
CA ASN A 557 41.27 -22.08 -10.35
C ASN A 557 42.81 -22.12 -10.33
N GLN A 558 43.48 -21.31 -11.14
CA GLN A 558 44.93 -21.26 -11.31
C GLN A 558 45.43 -19.80 -11.26
N ASN A 559 46.69 -19.61 -10.87
CA ASN A 559 47.37 -18.32 -11.04
C ASN A 559 48.38 -18.36 -12.20
N PHE A 560 48.72 -19.57 -12.67
CA PHE A 560 49.80 -19.84 -13.60
C PHE A 560 49.48 -21.03 -14.49
N VAL A 561 49.83 -20.93 -15.78
CA VAL A 561 49.64 -21.99 -16.80
C VAL A 561 50.91 -22.16 -17.63
N GLN A 562 51.20 -23.36 -18.15
CA GLN A 562 52.33 -23.56 -19.06
C GLN A 562 51.98 -23.22 -20.52
N PRO A 563 52.97 -22.82 -21.34
CA PRO A 563 52.80 -22.80 -22.79
C PRO A 563 52.44 -24.20 -23.33
N ASN A 564 51.46 -24.26 -24.24
CA ASN A 564 50.86 -25.49 -24.80
C ASN A 564 49.88 -26.26 -23.90
N GLU A 565 49.51 -25.77 -22.72
CA GLU A 565 48.39 -26.34 -21.95
C GLU A 565 47.02 -25.82 -22.43
N THR A 566 45.98 -26.63 -22.23
CA THR A 566 44.58 -26.19 -22.38
C THR A 566 44.08 -25.66 -21.05
N LEU A 567 43.78 -24.36 -20.98
CA LEU A 567 43.21 -23.70 -19.81
C LEU A 567 41.68 -23.83 -19.83
N ALA A 568 41.07 -24.08 -18.67
CA ALA A 568 39.65 -24.39 -18.55
C ALA A 568 38.97 -23.49 -17.51
N TYR A 569 38.33 -22.43 -17.99
CA TYR A 569 37.57 -21.50 -17.17
C TYR A 569 36.20 -22.08 -16.82
N THR A 570 35.82 -22.00 -15.55
CA THR A 570 34.43 -22.18 -15.10
C THR A 570 33.79 -20.80 -15.06
N VAL A 571 32.81 -20.58 -15.92
CA VAL A 571 31.98 -19.36 -15.95
C VAL A 571 30.66 -19.70 -15.27
N SER A 572 30.48 -19.19 -14.05
CA SER A 572 29.27 -19.39 -13.23
C SER A 572 28.33 -18.21 -13.38
N TYR A 573 27.03 -18.46 -13.35
CA TYR A 573 25.99 -17.44 -13.51
C TYR A 573 24.82 -17.66 -12.57
N ALA A 574 24.12 -16.57 -12.24
CA ALA A 574 22.90 -16.60 -11.43
C ALA A 574 21.92 -15.49 -11.83
N ASN A 575 20.65 -15.69 -11.45
CA ASN A 575 19.68 -14.61 -11.27
C ASN A 575 19.30 -14.57 -9.78
N THR A 576 19.87 -13.62 -9.04
CA THR A 576 19.52 -13.35 -7.63
C THR A 576 18.33 -12.39 -7.48
N GLY A 577 17.80 -11.88 -8.60
CA GLY A 577 16.58 -11.09 -8.65
C GLY A 577 15.33 -11.88 -8.26
N SER A 578 14.29 -11.14 -7.87
CA SER A 578 12.98 -11.67 -7.48
C SER A 578 12.12 -12.17 -8.66
N THR A 579 12.49 -11.85 -9.90
CA THR A 579 11.74 -12.16 -11.13
C THR A 579 12.62 -12.89 -12.14
N ALA A 580 12.01 -13.78 -12.93
CA ALA A 580 12.71 -14.51 -13.98
C ALA A 580 13.14 -13.59 -15.13
N MET A 581 14.41 -13.67 -15.55
CA MET A 581 14.93 -12.88 -16.67
C MET A 581 14.74 -13.66 -17.98
N GLY A 582 14.02 -13.06 -18.93
CA GLY A 582 13.89 -13.60 -20.29
C GLY A 582 15.10 -13.28 -21.18
N SER A 583 15.27 -14.01 -22.28
CA SER A 583 16.33 -13.82 -23.29
C SER A 583 17.75 -13.69 -22.70
N THR A 584 18.05 -14.45 -21.66
CA THR A 584 19.31 -14.33 -20.92
C THR A 584 20.47 -14.86 -21.78
N LEU A 585 21.52 -14.04 -21.94
CA LEU A 585 22.67 -14.35 -22.78
C LEU A 585 23.97 -14.26 -21.96
N LEU A 586 24.67 -15.39 -21.84
CA LEU A 586 26.02 -15.42 -21.27
C LEU A 586 27.03 -15.21 -22.41
N SER A 587 27.94 -14.25 -22.24
CA SER A 587 28.92 -13.84 -23.24
C SER A 587 30.33 -14.01 -22.70
N VAL A 588 31.26 -14.43 -23.56
CA VAL A 588 32.67 -14.65 -23.24
C VAL A 588 33.53 -14.12 -24.38
N THR A 589 34.45 -13.21 -24.07
CA THR A 589 35.48 -12.74 -25.01
C THR A 589 36.74 -13.60 -24.86
N LEU A 590 37.17 -14.21 -25.96
CA LEU A 590 38.36 -15.05 -26.03
C LEU A 590 39.61 -14.26 -25.59
N PRO A 591 40.50 -14.83 -24.76
CA PRO A 591 41.73 -14.12 -24.36
C PRO A 591 42.65 -13.90 -25.56
N SER A 592 43.27 -12.73 -25.62
CA SER A 592 44.31 -12.40 -26.60
C SER A 592 45.39 -13.48 -26.66
N ASN A 593 45.84 -13.82 -27.88
CA ASN A 593 46.84 -14.86 -28.13
C ASN A 593 46.47 -16.26 -27.58
N THR A 594 45.19 -16.63 -27.61
CA THR A 594 44.73 -18.02 -27.41
C THR A 594 43.80 -18.47 -28.54
N THR A 595 43.48 -19.75 -28.61
CA THR A 595 42.43 -20.29 -29.50
C THR A 595 41.38 -21.05 -28.71
N TYR A 596 40.11 -20.96 -29.13
CA TYR A 596 39.02 -21.74 -28.54
C TYR A 596 39.19 -23.24 -28.83
N VAL A 597 38.91 -24.09 -27.83
CA VAL A 597 39.01 -25.57 -27.95
C VAL A 597 37.63 -26.20 -27.91
N ASN A 598 36.90 -26.05 -26.81
CA ASN A 598 35.52 -26.48 -26.64
C ASN A 598 34.87 -25.79 -25.44
N SER A 599 33.57 -25.98 -25.29
CA SER A 599 32.84 -25.58 -24.09
C SER A 599 31.72 -26.57 -23.77
N ASN A 600 31.27 -26.58 -22.51
CA ASN A 600 30.10 -27.35 -22.08
C ASN A 600 29.29 -26.55 -21.02
N PRO A 601 28.04 -26.13 -21.30
CA PRO A 601 27.36 -26.20 -22.61
C PRO A 601 28.11 -25.49 -23.74
N ALA A 602 27.78 -25.81 -24.99
CA ALA A 602 28.50 -25.31 -26.16
C ALA A 602 28.13 -23.84 -26.47
N PHE A 603 29.14 -22.97 -26.53
CA PHE A 603 29.00 -21.57 -26.96
C PHE A 603 29.07 -21.44 -28.49
N THR A 604 28.29 -20.51 -29.02
CA THR A 604 28.29 -20.08 -30.43
C THR A 604 29.29 -18.95 -30.66
N ASN A 605 30.15 -19.08 -31.67
CA ASN A 605 31.09 -18.04 -32.08
C ASN A 605 30.35 -16.93 -32.86
N GLN A 606 30.47 -15.68 -32.42
CA GLN A 606 29.85 -14.49 -33.02
C GLN A 606 30.82 -13.68 -33.91
N GLY A 607 32.06 -14.15 -34.08
CA GLY A 607 33.14 -13.38 -34.71
C GLY A 607 33.87 -12.46 -33.73
N GLY A 608 34.97 -11.85 -34.17
CA GLY A 608 35.75 -10.90 -33.36
C GLY A 608 36.40 -11.48 -32.08
N GLY A 609 36.30 -12.79 -31.84
CA GLY A 609 36.68 -13.43 -30.57
C GLY A 609 35.55 -13.49 -29.54
N LEU A 610 34.34 -13.03 -29.85
CA LEU A 610 33.17 -13.14 -28.98
C LEU A 610 32.49 -14.51 -29.15
N TYR A 611 32.19 -15.15 -28.02
CA TYR A 611 31.43 -16.40 -27.91
C TYR A 611 30.22 -16.17 -27.01
N THR A 612 29.06 -16.75 -27.35
CA THR A 612 27.85 -16.59 -26.52
C THR A 612 27.10 -17.91 -26.32
N LEU A 613 26.48 -18.05 -25.14
CA LEU A 613 25.61 -19.15 -24.74
C LEU A 613 24.24 -18.56 -24.39
N ASN A 614 23.21 -18.92 -25.16
CA ASN A 614 21.83 -18.53 -24.90
C ASN A 614 21.27 -19.41 -23.75
N LEU A 615 20.91 -18.79 -22.64
CA LEU A 615 20.35 -19.44 -21.45
C LEU A 615 18.81 -19.46 -21.47
N GLY A 616 18.17 -18.83 -22.46
CA GLY A 616 16.71 -18.75 -22.57
C GLY A 616 16.10 -17.87 -21.50
N THR A 617 15.35 -18.46 -20.57
CA THR A 617 14.80 -17.76 -19.40
C THR A 617 15.48 -18.27 -18.14
N LEU A 618 16.18 -17.39 -17.42
CA LEU A 618 16.85 -17.70 -16.16
C LEU A 618 15.92 -17.34 -14.99
N ALA A 619 15.35 -18.34 -14.33
CA ALA A 619 14.36 -18.15 -13.28
C ALA A 619 14.94 -17.44 -12.03
N SER A 620 14.08 -16.83 -11.22
CA SER A 620 14.49 -16.21 -9.96
C SER A 620 15.16 -17.24 -9.04
N ASN A 621 16.30 -16.88 -8.45
CA ASN A 621 17.20 -17.73 -7.66
C ASN A 621 17.84 -18.91 -8.43
N GLN A 622 17.70 -18.98 -9.77
CA GLN A 622 18.37 -20.00 -10.56
C GLN A 622 19.86 -19.70 -10.72
N THR A 623 20.69 -20.72 -10.56
CA THR A 623 22.13 -20.68 -10.80
C THR A 623 22.52 -21.71 -11.87
N GLY A 624 23.74 -21.57 -12.41
CA GLY A 624 24.35 -22.55 -13.28
C GLY A 624 25.81 -22.22 -13.57
N SER A 625 26.46 -23.05 -14.38
CA SER A 625 27.81 -22.77 -14.87
C SER A 625 28.07 -23.44 -16.21
N ALA A 626 29.08 -22.94 -16.92
CA ALA A 626 29.59 -23.50 -18.14
C ALA A 626 31.13 -23.56 -18.07
N ILE A 627 31.73 -24.62 -18.62
CA ILE A 627 33.18 -24.71 -18.76
C ILE A 627 33.57 -24.22 -20.16
N PHE A 628 34.48 -23.26 -20.25
CA PHE A 628 35.00 -22.69 -21.49
C PHE A 628 36.51 -22.95 -21.59
N ARG A 629 36.96 -23.67 -22.63
CA ARG A 629 38.36 -24.09 -22.79
C ARG A 629 39.07 -23.36 -23.91
N VAL A 630 40.29 -22.91 -23.60
CA VAL A 630 41.18 -22.22 -24.54
C VAL A 630 42.56 -22.88 -24.55
N GLN A 631 43.20 -22.90 -25.71
CA GLN A 631 44.55 -23.40 -25.87
C GLN A 631 45.55 -22.26 -25.71
N VAL A 632 46.50 -22.43 -24.78
CA VAL A 632 47.66 -21.55 -24.62
C VAL A 632 48.71 -21.92 -25.67
N PRO A 633 49.19 -21.00 -26.52
CA PRO A 633 50.23 -21.32 -27.51
C PRO A 633 51.65 -21.22 -26.92
N ALA A 634 52.60 -21.90 -27.55
CA ALA A 634 54.02 -21.94 -27.15
C ALA A 634 54.66 -20.55 -26.94
N ASN A 635 54.24 -19.54 -27.72
CA ASN A 635 54.80 -18.19 -27.71
C ASN A 635 54.13 -17.23 -26.70
N ALA A 636 53.13 -17.68 -25.93
CA ALA A 636 52.50 -16.86 -24.89
C ALA A 636 53.34 -16.72 -23.60
N ALA A 637 54.52 -17.36 -23.53
CA ALA A 637 55.41 -17.39 -22.37
C ALA A 637 55.69 -15.99 -21.76
N GLY A 638 55.24 -15.77 -20.52
CA GLY A 638 55.37 -14.50 -19.80
C GLY A 638 54.29 -13.46 -20.10
N GLN A 639 53.26 -13.80 -20.87
CA GLN A 639 52.08 -12.96 -21.08
C GLN A 639 51.00 -13.25 -20.02
N LYS A 640 49.98 -12.39 -19.95
CA LYS A 640 48.75 -12.63 -19.20
C LYS A 640 47.68 -13.20 -20.13
N ILE A 641 46.88 -14.13 -19.63
CA ILE A 641 45.69 -14.65 -20.32
C ILE A 641 44.49 -14.28 -19.46
N THR A 642 43.72 -13.30 -19.94
CA THR A 642 42.53 -12.79 -19.25
C THR A 642 41.28 -13.21 -20.00
N LEU A 643 40.41 -14.01 -19.38
CA LEU A 643 39.04 -14.20 -19.86
C LEU A 643 38.19 -13.01 -19.39
N ASN A 644 37.29 -12.56 -20.25
CA ASN A 644 36.25 -11.61 -19.87
C ASN A 644 34.90 -12.28 -20.12
N ALA A 645 34.07 -12.38 -19.09
CA ALA A 645 32.71 -12.88 -19.16
C ALA A 645 31.71 -11.77 -18.81
N SER A 646 30.56 -11.76 -19.47
CA SER A 646 29.44 -10.88 -19.13
C SER A 646 28.10 -11.59 -19.30
N ILE A 647 27.06 -11.08 -18.64
CA ILE A 647 25.70 -11.60 -18.75
C ILE A 647 24.71 -10.45 -18.99
N SER A 648 23.64 -10.72 -19.74
CA SER A 648 22.55 -9.77 -20.01
C SER A 648 21.22 -10.51 -20.20
N GLY A 649 20.11 -9.77 -20.27
CA GLY A 649 18.78 -10.31 -20.53
C GLY A 649 17.85 -9.29 -21.20
N ALA A 650 16.56 -9.64 -21.30
CA ALA A 650 15.54 -8.86 -22.00
C ALA A 650 15.23 -7.49 -21.37
N PHE A 651 15.48 -7.33 -20.07
CA PHE A 651 15.15 -6.13 -19.32
C PHE A 651 16.37 -5.53 -18.60
N PRO A 652 16.40 -4.19 -18.43
CA PRO A 652 17.40 -3.55 -17.58
C PRO A 652 17.13 -3.84 -16.10
N GLU A 653 18.19 -3.78 -15.29
CA GLU A 653 18.14 -4.09 -13.86
C GLU A 653 18.92 -3.06 -13.03
N SER A 654 18.75 -3.05 -11.70
CA SER A 654 19.25 -1.96 -10.85
C SER A 654 20.76 -2.00 -10.53
N SER A 655 21.40 -3.18 -10.63
CA SER A 655 22.85 -3.34 -10.52
C SER A 655 23.40 -3.99 -11.79
N THR A 656 24.55 -3.53 -12.27
CA THR A 656 25.23 -4.12 -13.42
C THR A 656 26.74 -4.29 -13.21
N ALA A 657 27.25 -3.98 -12.00
CA ALA A 657 28.65 -4.17 -11.65
C ALA A 657 29.03 -5.67 -11.59
N ASP A 658 28.05 -6.49 -11.22
CA ASP A 658 28.05 -7.95 -11.13
C ASP A 658 27.68 -8.66 -12.45
N ASN A 659 27.36 -7.92 -13.51
CA ASN A 659 27.11 -8.44 -14.86
C ASN A 659 28.37 -8.62 -15.71
N SER A 660 29.55 -8.36 -15.15
CA SER A 660 30.83 -8.63 -15.80
C SER A 660 31.85 -9.16 -14.81
N ALA A 661 32.61 -10.18 -15.22
CA ALA A 661 33.68 -10.75 -14.43
C ALA A 661 34.89 -11.05 -15.33
N THR A 662 36.09 -10.96 -14.74
CA THR A 662 37.34 -11.26 -15.44
C THR A 662 38.22 -12.13 -14.55
N ASP A 663 38.99 -13.02 -15.16
CA ASP A 663 39.95 -13.89 -14.49
C ASP A 663 41.25 -13.94 -15.29
N THR A 664 42.40 -14.03 -14.62
CA THR A 664 43.71 -13.80 -15.26
C THR A 664 44.81 -14.73 -14.75
N SER A 665 45.16 -15.72 -15.58
CA SER A 665 46.33 -16.57 -15.39
C SER A 665 47.58 -15.98 -16.04
N PHE A 666 48.75 -16.22 -15.44
CA PHE A 666 50.06 -15.85 -16.00
C PHE A 666 50.71 -17.05 -16.71
N VAL A 667 51.12 -16.88 -17.97
CA VAL A 667 51.84 -17.95 -18.69
C VAL A 667 53.28 -18.01 -18.21
N LEU A 668 53.74 -19.17 -17.76
CA LEU A 668 55.10 -19.33 -17.25
C LEU A 668 56.15 -19.21 -18.37
N LYS A 669 57.25 -18.53 -18.08
CA LYS A 669 58.46 -18.58 -18.92
C LYS A 669 59.16 -19.92 -18.67
N SER A 670 59.58 -20.58 -19.75
CA SER A 670 59.86 -22.02 -19.76
C SER A 670 60.89 -22.49 -18.72
N LYS A 671 60.50 -23.51 -17.93
CA LYS A 671 61.37 -24.40 -17.13
C LYS A 671 62.46 -23.71 -16.28
N LEU A 672 62.07 -23.16 -15.14
CA LEU A 672 62.83 -23.44 -13.91
C LEU A 672 62.13 -24.56 -13.13
N PHE A 673 62.86 -25.63 -12.83
CA PHE A 673 62.43 -26.71 -11.96
C PHE A 673 62.65 -26.29 -10.50
N LEU A 674 61.62 -26.33 -9.65
CA LEU A 674 61.78 -26.36 -8.19
C LEU A 674 61.14 -27.64 -7.61
N PRO A 675 61.88 -28.77 -7.53
CA PRO A 675 61.38 -30.02 -6.98
C PRO A 675 61.54 -30.06 -5.44
N LEU A 676 60.87 -29.16 -4.72
CA LEU A 676 60.98 -29.04 -3.25
C LEU A 676 59.63 -28.84 -2.55
N LEU A 677 58.78 -29.90 -2.51
CA LEU A 677 57.74 -30.07 -1.46
C LEU A 677 57.06 -31.47 -1.41
N ARG A 678 57.80 -32.57 -1.66
CA ARG A 678 57.32 -33.96 -1.37
C ARG A 678 58.42 -34.89 -0.84
N ARG A 679 58.85 -34.60 0.40
CA ARG A 679 59.57 -35.45 1.40
C ARG A 679 59.89 -34.49 2.58
N ASN A 680 59.63 -34.80 3.86
CA ASN A 680 59.58 -36.10 4.52
C ASN A 680 58.31 -36.35 5.37
N LEU A 681 57.74 -37.54 5.18
CA LEU A 681 57.20 -38.45 6.19
C LEU A 681 57.67 -39.84 5.71
N ALA A 682 58.17 -40.80 6.49
CA ALA A 682 58.61 -40.84 7.90
C ALA A 682 59.89 -41.74 7.92
N PRO A 683 60.32 -42.47 8.98
CA PRO A 683 59.71 -42.73 10.29
C PRO A 683 59.77 -41.54 11.25
#